data_AF-A0AAW1V360-F1
#
_entry.id   AF-A0AAW1V360-F1
#
_cell.length_a   1.000
_cell.length_b   1.000
_cell.length_c   1.000
_cell.angle_alpha   90.00
_cell.angle_beta   90.00
_cell.angle_gamma   90.00
#
_symmetry.space_group_name_H-M   'P 1'
#
loop_
_entity.id
_entity.type
_entity.pdbx_description
1 polymer ?
#
loop_
_entity_poly.entity_id
_entity_poly.type
_entity_poly.pdbx_seq_one_letter_code
_entity_poly.pdbx_strand_id
1 'polypeptide(L)'
;MAHHYVVTAHKPTAVTACVTGNFTSASDLNLIVAKDTRLEIYLVTPEGLRPIKEIGLYGKVAVMKLFRPQNEVKDSLFIITVRYNAMILECSNDNDTLDIITKAHGNVADKIGKPSETGILAVIDPKARVIGLRLYDGLFKVIPLDKDNCELKASNFRMEDLNVYDVEFLHGCANPTLILIHQDVNGRHVKTHEISLREKQFVKVPWRQDNVETDASIIIPVPSPLVGAIIIGQESIMYHDYVSGIVVDPPVIKQSTITCYAKVDPGGLRYLLGDMAGHLFMLFLEVESRGDGKDVVKDLKVELLGEIAIPECITYLDNGVLFIGSRLGDSQLVKLNTKADENGSYVTLMESFTNLAPIVDMCMVDLERQGQGQLVTCSGAFKEGSLRIIRNGIGIQEHASIDLPGIKGMWALQVASNGKQDNTLVLSFVGQTRVLSLNGEEVEETEISGFTADQQTFYCGNVIHEQIVQVTPTSARLVCARTKTLLAEWKPSTEKNISVVACNSSQLVMSTGSALYYLEIHPRELILKGSTNMEFEVSCLDITPIKDDCDTSEFISVGLWTDISVRILKVPDLSEVTKEYLGGEIIPRSVLMTCFEGHSYLLCALGDGSMYYFLLNKVTGTFTDKKKVTLGTQPTVLKTFRSLSTVNVFACSDRPTVIYSSNHKLVFSNVNIKEVNHMCSLNSEAYPDSLALATDSSVTIGTIDEIQKLHIRTVPLYESPRRIAYQEQTQTFGVLSTRIDIQDSTGLNPARPSASTMAQQSFIPSSVASLAGVKSGTSGLLGTGTSVPEYGQEVEVHNLLIIDQHTFEVLYSYQLMPQEYGMSIMSCQLGNDPCTYYVVAATTVNPEENQPKQGRLLIFQWHENKLTHVSEKEIKGACYSLCEFNGKILATINSTVRLFEWTAEKELRLECSHFNNVQALHLKTKGDFILVGDIMRSMTLLQYKTMEGSFDEIARDFNPNWMTAIEILDDDVFLGAENSYNMFVCQKDSAATNDEERQQMQEIGHFHVGEMINVFRHGSLVMQNLGETSTPTSGCVLFGTVGGSIGLITQIPAQFYDFLLDLQSKLANVIKSVGKIEHSYWRAFHTDMKMEQSEGFIDGDLIESFLDLTQEKMKEVAEGLQMVGEGGMKQECTVDDLVKIVEDLTRIH
;
A
#
# COMPACT_ATOMS: atom_id res chain seq x y z
N MET A 1 -32.71 -9.79 -6.48
CA MET A 1 -31.35 -9.65 -7.03
C MET A 1 -30.48 -9.06 -5.93
N ALA A 2 -29.25 -9.53 -5.79
CA ALA A 2 -28.30 -8.99 -4.83
C ALA A 2 -27.53 -7.82 -5.45
N HIS A 3 -27.21 -6.81 -4.65
CA HIS A 3 -26.46 -5.63 -5.09
C HIS A 3 -25.27 -5.42 -4.15
N HIS A 4 -24.17 -4.93 -4.71
CA HIS A 4 -22.88 -4.90 -4.04
C HIS A 4 -22.20 -3.54 -4.17
N TYR A 5 -21.45 -3.16 -3.14
CA TYR A 5 -20.56 -2.01 -3.12
C TYR A 5 -19.12 -2.51 -2.98
N VAL A 6 -18.22 -2.01 -3.84
CA VAL A 6 -16.82 -2.44 -3.90
C VAL A 6 -15.91 -1.23 -3.75
N VAL A 7 -14.95 -1.29 -2.86
CA VAL A 7 -14.04 -0.17 -2.59
C VAL A 7 -12.63 -0.63 -2.25
N THR A 8 -11.64 0.18 -2.58
CA THR A 8 -10.24 -0.09 -2.26
C THR A 8 -9.92 0.39 -0.84
N ALA A 9 -9.68 -0.55 0.08
CA ALA A 9 -9.26 -0.27 1.45
C ALA A 9 -7.77 0.11 1.53
N HIS A 10 -6.92 -0.55 0.73
CA HIS A 10 -5.51 -0.21 0.57
C HIS A 10 -5.14 -0.21 -0.91
N LYS A 11 -4.49 0.88 -1.37
CA LYS A 11 -4.11 1.06 -2.77
C LYS A 11 -3.05 0.03 -3.22
N PRO A 12 -2.90 -0.20 -4.54
CA PRO A 12 -1.82 -1.03 -5.07
C PRO A 12 -0.44 -0.48 -4.68
N THR A 13 0.46 -1.36 -4.25
CA THR A 13 1.82 -1.00 -3.83
C THR A 13 2.89 -1.44 -4.80
N ALA A 14 2.59 -2.43 -5.66
CA ALA A 14 3.52 -2.95 -6.64
C ALA A 14 3.92 -1.89 -7.67
N VAL A 15 5.23 -1.69 -7.87
CA VAL A 15 5.72 -0.82 -8.94
C VAL A 15 5.81 -1.62 -10.24
N THR A 16 5.07 -1.19 -11.26
CA THR A 16 5.06 -1.84 -12.58
C THR A 16 5.99 -1.15 -13.58
N ALA A 17 6.18 0.16 -13.46
CA ALA A 17 7.10 0.91 -14.29
C ALA A 17 7.56 2.19 -13.58
N CYS A 18 8.76 2.65 -13.91
CA CYS A 18 9.30 3.91 -13.44
C CYS A 18 10.08 4.61 -14.55
N VAL A 19 9.97 5.94 -14.62
CA VAL A 19 10.69 6.77 -15.59
C VAL A 19 11.16 8.07 -14.95
N THR A 20 12.29 8.60 -15.44
CA THR A 20 12.80 9.91 -15.03
C THR A 20 12.94 10.86 -16.21
N GLY A 21 12.73 12.15 -15.96
CA GLY A 21 12.86 13.21 -16.95
C GLY A 21 12.33 14.56 -16.42
N ASN A 22 12.21 15.53 -17.33
CA ASN A 22 11.79 16.90 -17.02
C ASN A 22 10.30 17.08 -17.35
N PHE A 23 9.42 16.56 -16.49
CA PHE A 23 7.97 16.53 -16.76
C PHE A 23 7.24 17.78 -16.23
N THR A 24 7.52 18.18 -14.99
CA THR A 24 6.87 19.32 -14.31
C THR A 24 7.39 20.67 -14.82
N SER A 25 8.71 20.80 -14.94
CA SER A 25 9.38 21.94 -15.56
C SER A 25 10.61 21.48 -16.34
N ALA A 26 11.19 22.38 -17.15
CA ALA A 26 12.38 22.08 -17.95
C ALA A 26 13.66 21.91 -17.11
N SER A 27 13.68 22.39 -15.87
CA SER A 27 14.81 22.29 -14.94
C SER A 27 14.64 21.18 -13.90
N ASP A 28 13.39 20.84 -13.58
CA ASP A 28 13.11 19.88 -12.52
C ASP A 28 13.37 18.46 -13.00
N LEU A 29 14.08 17.68 -12.19
CA LEU A 29 14.22 16.25 -12.40
C LEU A 29 13.07 15.55 -11.67
N ASN A 30 12.20 14.91 -12.43
CA ASN A 30 11.08 14.16 -11.90
C ASN A 30 11.33 12.66 -11.94
N LEU A 31 10.77 11.96 -10.97
CA LEU A 31 10.57 10.52 -10.98
C LEU A 31 9.07 10.26 -11.07
N ILE A 32 8.64 9.51 -12.08
CA ILE A 32 7.24 9.11 -12.25
C ILE A 32 7.17 7.60 -12.07
N VAL A 33 6.33 7.15 -11.15
CA VAL A 33 6.16 5.75 -10.78
C VAL A 33 4.74 5.31 -11.12
N ALA A 34 4.61 4.22 -11.86
CA ALA A 34 3.34 3.57 -12.12
C ALA A 34 3.12 2.43 -11.11
N LYS A 35 2.01 2.50 -10.39
CA LYS A 35 1.52 1.45 -9.49
C LYS A 35 0.18 0.95 -10.01
N ASP A 36 0.24 0.06 -10.98
CA ASP A 36 -0.92 -0.55 -11.65
C ASP A 36 -1.88 0.48 -12.29
N THR A 37 -2.90 0.94 -11.57
CA THR A 37 -3.88 1.96 -12.00
C THR A 37 -3.54 3.37 -11.52
N ARG A 38 -2.39 3.57 -10.86
CA ARG A 38 -1.99 4.84 -10.25
C ARG A 38 -0.68 5.36 -10.84
N LEU A 39 -0.55 6.68 -10.91
CA LEU A 39 0.68 7.39 -11.22
C LEU A 39 1.06 8.28 -10.05
N GLU A 40 2.29 8.12 -9.56
CA GLU A 40 2.90 8.97 -8.54
C GLU A 40 4.01 9.80 -9.18
N ILE A 41 3.99 11.10 -8.95
CA ILE A 41 4.97 12.05 -9.48
C ILE A 41 5.76 12.65 -8.32
N TYR A 42 7.07 12.48 -8.37
CA TYR A 42 8.02 12.99 -7.38
C TYR A 42 8.97 14.01 -7.99
N LEU A 43 9.40 14.97 -7.18
CA LEU A 43 10.54 15.85 -7.45
C LEU A 43 11.79 15.24 -6.80
N VAL A 44 12.86 15.08 -7.56
CA VAL A 44 14.14 14.66 -7.02
C VAL A 44 14.80 15.86 -6.34
N THR A 45 15.06 15.74 -5.04
CA THR A 45 15.70 16.78 -4.22
C THR A 45 16.98 16.23 -3.57
N PRO A 46 17.88 17.09 -3.06
CA PRO A 46 19.08 16.64 -2.34
C PRO A 46 18.77 15.80 -1.08
N GLU A 47 17.59 16.00 -0.49
CA GLU A 47 17.14 15.33 0.75
C GLU A 47 16.43 14.00 0.48
N GLY A 48 16.01 13.74 -0.76
CA GLY A 48 15.24 12.56 -1.14
C GLY A 48 14.19 12.86 -2.20
N LEU A 49 13.11 12.09 -2.20
CA LEU A 49 11.99 12.25 -3.13
C LEU A 49 10.87 13.07 -2.48
N ARG A 50 10.54 14.21 -3.07
CA ARG A 50 9.39 15.02 -2.61
C ARG A 50 8.14 14.66 -3.43
N PRO A 51 7.05 14.14 -2.83
CA PRO A 51 5.82 13.87 -3.56
C PRO A 51 5.22 15.18 -4.08
N ILE A 52 4.76 15.17 -5.33
CA ILE A 52 4.11 16.32 -5.98
C ILE A 52 2.63 16.04 -6.19
N LYS A 53 2.32 14.90 -6.82
CA LYS A 53 0.95 14.57 -7.22
C LYS A 53 0.79 13.06 -7.38
N GLU A 54 -0.36 12.56 -6.93
CA GLU A 54 -0.84 11.20 -7.20
C GLU A 54 -2.11 11.28 -8.07
N ILE A 55 -2.24 10.36 -9.04
CA ILE A 55 -3.32 10.35 -10.02
C ILE A 55 -3.84 8.92 -10.19
N GLY A 56 -5.17 8.76 -10.20
CA GLY A 56 -5.83 7.53 -10.63
C GLY A 56 -6.10 7.51 -12.13
N LEU A 57 -5.89 6.35 -12.76
CA LEU A 57 -6.21 6.06 -14.15
C LEU A 57 -7.31 5.02 -14.23
N TYR A 58 -8.25 5.19 -15.17
CA TYR A 58 -9.21 4.15 -15.54
C TYR A 58 -8.57 3.14 -16.50
N GLY A 59 -7.52 2.47 -16.02
CA GLY A 59 -6.75 1.52 -16.79
C GLY A 59 -5.45 1.12 -16.12
N LYS A 60 -5.14 -0.18 -16.17
CA LYS A 60 -3.83 -0.71 -15.78
C LYS A 60 -2.75 -0.26 -16.76
N VAL A 61 -1.72 0.42 -16.27
CA VAL A 61 -0.57 0.86 -17.07
C VAL A 61 0.19 -0.36 -17.57
N ALA A 62 0.25 -0.53 -18.90
CA ALA A 62 1.03 -1.59 -19.52
C ALA A 62 2.45 -1.10 -19.86
N VAL A 63 2.57 0.07 -20.49
CA VAL A 63 3.86 0.69 -20.78
C VAL A 63 3.79 2.20 -20.52
N MET A 64 4.85 2.73 -19.95
CA MET A 64 5.04 4.14 -19.66
C MET A 64 6.42 4.61 -20.17
N LYS A 65 6.45 5.65 -21.00
CA LYS A 65 7.70 6.23 -21.54
C LYS A 65 7.61 7.76 -21.60
N LEU A 66 8.71 8.42 -21.24
CA LEU A 66 8.88 9.86 -21.45
C LEU A 66 9.55 10.12 -22.80
N PHE A 67 9.15 11.22 -23.45
CA PHE A 67 9.80 11.70 -24.66
C PHE A 67 9.69 13.21 -24.78
N ARG A 68 10.67 13.83 -25.46
CA ARG A 68 10.67 15.27 -25.74
C ARG A 68 10.40 15.54 -27.22
N PRO A 69 9.24 16.09 -27.59
CA PRO A 69 9.01 16.59 -28.94
C PRO A 69 10.01 17.69 -29.31
N GLN A 70 10.42 17.78 -30.59
CA GLN A 70 11.48 18.71 -31.04
C GLN A 70 11.22 20.20 -30.76
N ASN A 71 9.96 20.59 -30.54
CA ASN A 71 9.54 21.98 -30.31
C ASN A 71 9.11 22.26 -28.87
N GLU A 72 9.20 21.28 -27.98
CA GLU A 72 8.78 21.41 -26.58
C GLU A 72 10.02 21.44 -25.68
N VAL A 73 9.94 22.21 -24.59
CA VAL A 73 11.02 22.32 -23.59
C VAL A 73 10.85 21.35 -22.43
N LYS A 74 9.64 20.81 -22.24
CA LYS A 74 9.30 19.79 -21.23
C LYS A 74 9.06 18.44 -21.90
N ASP A 75 9.20 17.38 -21.13
CA ASP A 75 8.88 16.04 -21.56
C ASP A 75 7.37 15.81 -21.54
N SER A 76 6.88 15.03 -22.50
CA SER A 76 5.52 14.50 -22.52
C SER A 76 5.55 13.03 -22.09
N LEU A 77 4.48 12.60 -21.42
CA LEU A 77 4.34 11.24 -20.91
C LEU A 77 3.42 10.43 -21.82
N PHE A 78 3.94 9.37 -22.45
CA PHE A 78 3.13 8.41 -23.19
C PHE A 78 2.78 7.22 -22.30
N ILE A 79 1.50 6.85 -22.30
CA ILE A 79 0.98 5.70 -21.58
C ILE A 79 0.11 4.88 -22.52
N ILE A 80 0.24 3.56 -22.45
CA ILE A 80 -0.73 2.61 -23.00
C ILE A 80 -1.21 1.69 -21.89
N THR A 81 -2.52 1.49 -21.82
CA THR A 81 -3.13 0.57 -20.85
C THR A 81 -3.22 -0.85 -21.40
N VAL A 82 -3.44 -1.83 -20.52
CA VAL A 82 -3.67 -3.24 -20.92
C VAL A 82 -4.90 -3.39 -21.84
N ARG A 83 -5.91 -2.52 -21.71
CA ARG A 83 -7.07 -2.44 -22.62
C ARG A 83 -6.81 -1.54 -23.85
N TYR A 84 -5.54 -1.35 -24.21
CA TYR A 84 -5.10 -0.64 -25.42
C TYR A 84 -5.53 0.84 -25.51
N ASN A 85 -5.86 1.49 -24.39
CA ASN A 85 -6.07 2.94 -24.38
C ASN A 85 -4.71 3.62 -24.37
N ALA A 86 -4.37 4.29 -25.46
CA ALA A 86 -3.15 5.08 -25.58
C ALA A 86 -3.45 6.55 -25.25
N MET A 87 -2.51 7.22 -24.56
CA MET A 87 -2.64 8.62 -24.21
C MET A 87 -1.27 9.31 -24.13
N ILE A 88 -1.27 10.61 -24.42
CA ILE A 88 -0.15 11.52 -24.21
C ILE A 88 -0.59 12.56 -23.18
N LEU A 89 0.11 12.60 -22.06
CA LEU A 89 -0.13 13.50 -20.94
C LEU A 89 0.94 14.58 -20.88
N GLU A 90 0.52 15.76 -20.45
CA GLU A 90 1.39 16.93 -20.25
C GLU A 90 1.06 17.59 -18.90
N CYS A 91 2.06 18.17 -18.26
CA CYS A 91 1.90 18.86 -16.98
C CYS A 91 1.74 20.37 -17.19
N SER A 92 0.57 20.88 -16.82
CA SER A 92 0.25 22.30 -16.81
C SER A 92 0.35 22.84 -15.39
N ASN A 93 0.88 24.06 -15.26
CA ASN A 93 0.95 24.76 -13.98
C ASN A 93 0.16 26.07 -14.14
N ASP A 94 -1.08 26.07 -13.64
CA ASP A 94 -1.97 27.24 -13.66
C ASP A 94 -2.23 27.67 -12.20
N ASN A 95 -1.95 28.92 -11.86
CA ASN A 95 -2.22 29.53 -10.53
C ASN A 95 -1.76 28.69 -9.31
N ASP A 96 -0.52 28.20 -9.29
CA ASP A 96 0.05 27.33 -8.24
C ASP A 96 -0.63 25.96 -8.08
N THR A 97 -1.55 25.58 -8.98
CA THR A 97 -2.13 24.23 -9.05
C THR A 97 -1.54 23.44 -10.22
N LEU A 98 -0.92 22.30 -9.90
CA LEU A 98 -0.37 21.35 -10.87
C LEU A 98 -1.46 20.42 -11.37
N ASP A 99 -1.81 20.59 -12.65
CA ASP A 99 -2.82 19.81 -13.35
C ASP A 99 -2.22 19.00 -14.50
N ILE A 100 -2.81 17.84 -14.73
CA ILE A 100 -2.34 16.88 -15.74
C ILE A 100 -3.35 16.83 -16.86
N ILE A 101 -2.94 17.32 -18.02
CA ILE A 101 -3.79 17.50 -19.19
C ILE A 101 -3.57 16.36 -20.19
N THR A 102 -4.66 15.89 -20.78
CA THR A 102 -4.62 14.90 -21.86
C THR A 102 -4.47 15.62 -23.20
N LYS A 103 -3.27 15.56 -23.80
CA LYS A 103 -2.94 16.20 -25.08
C LYS A 103 -3.51 15.40 -26.26
N ALA A 104 -3.36 14.08 -26.22
CA ALA A 104 -3.89 13.17 -27.22
C ALA A 104 -4.32 11.86 -26.54
N HIS A 105 -5.34 11.20 -27.10
CA HIS A 105 -5.83 9.92 -26.59
C HIS A 105 -6.55 9.14 -27.70
N GLY A 106 -6.58 7.82 -27.59
CA GLY A 106 -7.32 6.94 -28.49
C GLY A 106 -7.15 5.47 -28.11
N ASN A 107 -8.12 4.64 -28.47
CA ASN A 107 -7.99 3.19 -28.33
C ASN A 107 -7.32 2.61 -29.58
N VAL A 108 -6.19 1.92 -29.40
CA VAL A 108 -5.35 1.39 -30.48
C VAL A 108 -5.56 -0.10 -30.73
N ALA A 109 -6.55 -0.74 -30.09
CA ALA A 109 -6.90 -2.13 -30.31
C ALA A 109 -7.31 -2.39 -31.76
N ASP A 110 -6.94 -3.56 -32.27
CA ASP A 110 -7.48 -4.07 -33.53
C ASP A 110 -8.67 -4.99 -33.23
N LYS A 111 -9.69 -4.95 -34.08
CA LYS A 111 -10.88 -5.82 -33.93
C LYS A 111 -10.54 -7.31 -34.07
N ILE A 112 -9.43 -7.63 -34.72
CA ILE A 112 -8.97 -8.98 -35.01
C ILE A 112 -7.45 -8.99 -34.82
N GLY A 113 -6.95 -9.89 -33.99
CA GLY A 113 -5.51 -10.09 -33.76
C GLY A 113 -5.30 -11.05 -32.60
N LYS A 114 -4.29 -11.91 -32.70
CA LYS A 114 -3.85 -12.76 -31.58
C LYS A 114 -2.95 -11.89 -30.69
N PRO A 115 -3.30 -11.61 -29.42
CA PRO A 115 -2.42 -10.91 -28.50
C PRO A 115 -1.09 -11.67 -28.39
N SER A 116 0.00 -10.93 -28.37
CA SER A 116 1.32 -11.55 -28.29
C SER A 116 1.64 -12.07 -26.90
N GLU A 117 2.34 -13.20 -26.84
CA GLU A 117 2.68 -13.90 -25.60
C GLU A 117 3.65 -13.12 -24.71
N THR A 118 4.53 -12.32 -25.31
CA THR A 118 5.52 -11.47 -24.62
C THR A 118 4.95 -10.12 -24.16
N GLY A 119 3.62 -9.94 -24.16
CA GLY A 119 2.94 -8.75 -23.65
C GLY A 119 2.94 -7.55 -24.63
N ILE A 120 2.60 -6.36 -24.13
CA ILE A 120 2.56 -5.11 -24.93
C ILE A 120 3.95 -4.48 -24.94
N LEU A 121 4.52 -4.22 -26.13
CA LEU A 121 5.71 -3.38 -26.26
C LEU A 121 5.36 -2.03 -26.88
N ALA A 122 5.90 -0.97 -26.30
CA ALA A 122 5.79 0.39 -26.85
C ALA A 122 7.14 1.08 -26.83
N VAL A 123 7.53 1.59 -27.99
CA VAL A 123 8.82 2.26 -28.21
C VAL A 123 8.65 3.57 -28.94
N ILE A 124 9.50 4.53 -28.62
CA ILE A 124 9.42 5.89 -29.16
C ILE A 124 10.72 6.19 -29.88
N ASP A 125 10.61 6.67 -31.11
CA ASP A 125 11.78 7.08 -31.88
C ASP A 125 12.54 8.20 -31.14
N PRO A 126 13.88 8.14 -31.01
CA PRO A 126 14.66 9.12 -30.26
C PRO A 126 14.52 10.59 -30.71
N LYS A 127 14.09 10.81 -31.97
CA LYS A 127 13.79 12.16 -32.50
C LYS A 127 12.32 12.54 -32.34
N ALA A 128 11.55 11.77 -31.58
CA ALA A 128 10.13 11.91 -31.30
C ALA A 128 9.26 12.00 -32.57
N ARG A 129 9.58 11.21 -33.60
CA ARG A 129 8.83 11.22 -34.88
C ARG A 129 7.63 10.28 -34.87
N VAL A 130 7.77 9.12 -34.23
CA VAL A 130 6.77 8.05 -34.22
C VAL A 130 6.80 7.30 -32.90
N ILE A 131 5.65 6.73 -32.55
CA ILE A 131 5.53 5.68 -31.54
C ILE A 131 5.27 4.37 -32.27
N GLY A 132 6.05 3.35 -31.95
CA GLY A 132 5.88 1.99 -32.42
C GLY A 132 5.27 1.13 -31.32
N LEU A 133 4.27 0.32 -31.67
CA LEU A 133 3.54 -0.55 -30.77
C LEU A 133 3.51 -1.98 -31.33
N ARG A 134 3.91 -2.95 -30.52
CA ARG A 134 3.72 -4.38 -30.81
C ARG A 134 2.68 -4.92 -29.85
N LEU A 135 1.46 -5.07 -30.36
CA LEU A 135 0.28 -5.49 -29.60
C LEU A 135 -0.15 -6.93 -29.93
N TYR A 136 -0.04 -7.30 -31.21
CA TYR A 136 -0.50 -8.57 -31.77
C TYR A 136 0.60 -9.22 -32.61
N ASP A 137 0.59 -10.55 -32.69
CA ASP A 137 1.58 -11.29 -33.47
C ASP A 137 1.49 -10.94 -34.98
N GLY A 138 2.66 -10.69 -35.59
CA GLY A 138 2.78 -10.35 -37.02
C GLY A 138 2.31 -8.92 -37.40
N LEU A 139 1.95 -8.09 -36.42
CA LEU A 139 1.52 -6.70 -36.65
C LEU A 139 2.37 -5.72 -35.82
N PHE A 140 2.94 -4.73 -36.48
CA PHE A 140 3.60 -3.61 -35.84
C PHE A 140 2.86 -2.31 -36.14
N LYS A 141 2.31 -1.69 -35.10
CA LYS A 141 1.44 -0.52 -35.22
C LYS A 141 2.25 0.75 -35.00
N VAL A 142 2.13 1.71 -35.91
CA VAL A 142 2.90 2.96 -35.89
C VAL A 142 1.95 4.15 -35.77
N ILE A 143 2.18 4.97 -34.74
CA ILE A 143 1.49 6.23 -34.50
C ILE A 143 2.43 7.39 -34.89
N PRO A 144 2.10 8.21 -35.89
CA PRO A 144 2.87 9.41 -36.19
C PRO A 144 2.64 10.49 -35.12
N LEU A 145 3.72 11.11 -34.66
CA LEU A 145 3.71 12.19 -33.66
C LEU A 145 3.60 13.57 -34.33
N ASP A 146 2.55 13.74 -35.13
CA ASP A 146 2.20 15.04 -35.72
C ASP A 146 1.35 15.85 -34.74
N LYS A 147 1.51 17.19 -34.74
CA LYS A 147 0.77 18.09 -33.83
C LYS A 147 -0.76 17.96 -33.96
N ASP A 148 -1.26 17.57 -35.13
CA ASP A 148 -2.69 17.47 -35.41
C ASP A 148 -3.30 16.12 -34.97
N ASN A 149 -2.49 15.13 -34.58
CA ASN A 149 -2.95 13.77 -34.28
C ASN A 149 -3.44 13.60 -32.83
N CYS A 150 -4.48 14.35 -32.46
CA CYS A 150 -5.05 14.29 -31.10
C CYS A 150 -5.80 12.97 -30.80
N GLU A 151 -6.22 12.24 -31.83
CA GLU A 151 -6.94 10.96 -31.75
C GLU A 151 -6.00 9.73 -31.76
N LEU A 152 -4.67 9.95 -31.80
CA LEU A 152 -3.65 8.90 -31.87
C LEU A 152 -3.91 7.85 -32.97
N LYS A 153 -4.32 8.32 -34.16
CA LYS A 153 -4.55 7.42 -35.30
C LYS A 153 -3.26 6.69 -35.66
N ALA A 154 -3.38 5.37 -35.74
CA ALA A 154 -2.25 4.48 -36.02
C ALA A 154 -2.41 3.78 -37.37
N SER A 155 -1.30 3.27 -37.90
CA SER A 155 -1.27 2.40 -39.08
C SER A 155 -0.57 1.09 -38.75
N ASN A 156 -1.13 -0.03 -39.22
CA ASN A 156 -0.57 -1.35 -39.00
C ASN A 156 0.38 -1.73 -40.15
N PHE A 157 1.59 -2.13 -39.77
CA PHE A 157 2.64 -2.61 -40.66
C PHE A 157 2.73 -4.13 -40.48
N ARG A 158 2.74 -4.86 -41.58
CA ARG A 158 2.86 -6.32 -41.54
C ARG A 158 4.30 -6.69 -41.22
N MET A 159 4.50 -7.48 -40.18
CA MET A 159 5.78 -8.06 -39.80
C MET A 159 5.74 -9.55 -40.13
N GLU A 160 6.76 -10.05 -40.84
CA GLU A 160 6.85 -11.48 -41.17
C GLU A 160 7.28 -12.32 -39.95
N ASP A 161 8.02 -11.69 -39.04
CA ASP A 161 8.53 -12.27 -37.81
C ASP A 161 7.41 -12.29 -36.74
N LEU A 162 6.96 -13.49 -36.34
CA LEU A 162 5.79 -13.65 -35.44
C LEU A 162 6.16 -13.55 -33.96
N ASN A 163 7.17 -14.30 -33.54
CA ASN A 163 7.57 -14.42 -32.14
C ASN A 163 8.66 -13.40 -31.81
N VAL A 164 8.25 -12.18 -31.48
CA VAL A 164 9.15 -11.07 -31.14
C VAL A 164 9.26 -10.93 -29.62
N TYR A 165 10.49 -10.97 -29.10
CA TYR A 165 10.76 -10.83 -27.67
C TYR A 165 10.88 -9.37 -27.26
N ASP A 166 11.74 -8.62 -27.95
CA ASP A 166 11.97 -7.20 -27.65
C ASP A 166 12.17 -6.40 -28.94
N VAL A 167 11.86 -5.11 -28.89
CA VAL A 167 11.92 -4.15 -30.00
C VAL A 167 12.35 -2.81 -29.47
N GLU A 168 13.31 -2.13 -30.11
CA GLU A 168 13.71 -0.76 -29.78
C GLU A 168 14.02 0.07 -31.02
N PHE A 169 14.00 1.41 -30.89
CA PHE A 169 14.43 2.32 -31.96
C PHE A 169 15.91 2.68 -31.82
N LEU A 170 16.65 2.60 -32.94
CA LEU A 170 18.08 2.94 -32.96
C LEU A 170 18.31 4.46 -33.02
N HIS A 171 19.34 4.91 -32.32
CA HIS A 171 19.79 6.31 -32.34
C HIS A 171 20.58 6.63 -33.63
N GLY A 172 20.73 7.91 -33.95
CA GLY A 172 21.60 8.37 -35.04
C GLY A 172 21.08 8.12 -36.46
N CYS A 173 19.94 7.45 -36.64
CA CYS A 173 19.39 7.12 -37.96
C CYS A 173 18.67 8.31 -38.63
N ALA A 174 18.80 8.40 -39.96
CA ALA A 174 18.13 9.43 -40.77
C ALA A 174 16.61 9.20 -40.81
N ASN A 175 16.18 7.97 -41.05
CA ASN A 175 14.79 7.52 -40.93
C ASN A 175 14.60 6.73 -39.62
N PRO A 176 13.38 6.56 -39.11
CA PRO A 176 13.14 5.69 -37.95
C PRO A 176 13.54 4.25 -38.28
N THR A 177 14.47 3.69 -37.52
CA THR A 177 14.98 2.33 -37.71
C THR A 177 14.77 1.54 -36.44
N LEU A 178 14.02 0.44 -36.55
CA LEU A 178 13.78 -0.52 -35.48
C LEU A 178 14.86 -1.58 -35.46
N ILE A 179 15.16 -2.09 -34.28
CA ILE A 179 15.86 -3.34 -34.04
C ILE A 179 14.91 -4.26 -33.26
N LEU A 180 14.92 -5.56 -33.56
CA LEU A 180 14.09 -6.54 -32.87
C LEU A 180 14.83 -7.86 -32.66
N ILE A 181 14.51 -8.55 -31.56
CA ILE A 181 14.85 -9.95 -31.31
C ILE A 181 13.62 -10.80 -31.66
N HIS A 182 13.78 -11.75 -32.56
CA HIS A 182 12.73 -12.72 -32.88
C HIS A 182 13.22 -14.15 -32.77
N GLN A 183 12.30 -15.09 -32.53
CA GLN A 183 12.59 -16.51 -32.49
C GLN A 183 11.96 -17.24 -33.68
N ASP A 184 12.74 -18.09 -34.34
CA ASP A 184 12.26 -19.06 -35.31
C ASP A 184 12.69 -20.49 -34.94
N VAL A 185 12.48 -21.46 -35.83
CA VAL A 185 12.80 -22.88 -35.60
C VAL A 185 14.30 -23.12 -35.37
N ASN A 186 15.17 -22.23 -35.85
CA ASN A 186 16.63 -22.31 -35.78
C ASN A 186 17.23 -21.57 -34.58
N GLY A 187 16.44 -20.82 -33.81
CA GLY A 187 16.90 -20.10 -32.62
C GLY A 187 16.39 -18.67 -32.53
N ARG A 188 17.08 -17.84 -31.72
CA ARG A 188 16.83 -16.39 -31.66
C ARG A 188 17.76 -15.64 -32.63
N HIS A 189 17.21 -14.60 -33.23
CA HIS A 189 17.83 -13.80 -34.29
C HIS A 189 17.59 -12.31 -34.05
N VAL A 190 18.49 -11.46 -34.54
CA VAL A 190 18.36 -10.00 -34.44
C VAL A 190 18.30 -9.36 -35.82
N LYS A 191 17.31 -8.49 -36.01
CA LYS A 191 17.02 -7.89 -37.32
C LYS A 191 16.66 -6.43 -37.17
N THR A 192 16.97 -5.63 -38.19
CA THR A 192 16.59 -4.22 -38.23
C THR A 192 15.63 -3.91 -39.36
N HIS A 193 14.73 -2.96 -39.14
CA HIS A 193 13.75 -2.53 -40.13
C HIS A 193 13.68 -1.00 -40.19
N GLU A 194 13.82 -0.47 -41.40
CA GLU A 194 13.62 0.95 -41.67
C GLU A 194 12.14 1.24 -42.00
N ILE A 195 11.54 2.20 -41.29
CA ILE A 195 10.14 2.58 -41.45
C ILE A 195 10.02 3.75 -42.42
N SER A 196 9.25 3.57 -43.50
CA SER A 196 8.81 4.68 -44.36
C SER A 196 7.40 5.13 -43.97
N LEU A 197 7.31 6.34 -43.40
CA LEU A 197 6.01 6.94 -43.04
C LEU A 197 5.14 7.27 -44.26
N ARG A 198 5.78 7.51 -45.41
CA ARG A 198 5.07 7.82 -46.66
C ARG A 198 4.44 6.59 -47.28
N GLU A 199 5.15 5.47 -47.27
CA GLU A 199 4.70 4.22 -47.90
C GLU A 199 3.95 3.31 -46.91
N LYS A 200 4.00 3.61 -45.61
CA LYS A 200 3.38 2.83 -44.52
C LYS A 200 3.79 1.35 -44.55
N GLN A 201 5.06 1.09 -44.84
CA GLN A 201 5.65 -0.24 -44.88
C GLN A 201 7.10 -0.24 -44.40
N PHE A 202 7.60 -1.43 -44.06
CA PHE A 202 9.03 -1.65 -43.86
C PHE A 202 9.72 -1.66 -45.21
N VAL A 203 10.82 -0.91 -45.35
CA VAL A 203 11.50 -0.72 -46.64
C VAL A 203 12.78 -1.52 -46.71
N LYS A 204 13.72 -1.22 -45.82
CA LYS A 204 15.07 -1.78 -45.85
C LYS A 204 15.35 -2.53 -44.56
N VAL A 205 16.18 -3.57 -44.65
CA VAL A 205 16.85 -4.21 -43.52
C VAL A 205 18.30 -3.72 -43.51
N PRO A 206 18.64 -2.68 -42.73
CA PRO A 206 20.01 -2.15 -42.68
C PRO A 206 21.04 -3.17 -42.21
N TRP A 207 20.66 -4.02 -41.27
CA TRP A 207 21.50 -5.01 -40.62
C TRP A 207 20.67 -6.19 -40.09
N ARG A 208 21.27 -7.37 -40.10
CA ARG A 208 20.72 -8.62 -39.58
C ARG A 208 21.87 -9.45 -39.04
N GLN A 209 21.66 -10.02 -37.85
CA GLN A 209 22.47 -11.07 -37.28
C GLN A 209 21.60 -12.31 -37.21
N ASP A 210 22.02 -13.38 -37.87
CA ASP A 210 21.31 -14.65 -37.80
C ASP A 210 21.43 -15.17 -36.37
N ASN A 211 22.52 -15.78 -35.96
CA ASN A 211 22.52 -16.43 -34.65
C ASN A 211 22.94 -15.46 -33.53
N VAL A 212 22.06 -15.31 -32.52
CA VAL A 212 22.38 -14.80 -31.18
C VAL A 212 22.13 -15.90 -30.15
N GLU A 213 22.45 -15.63 -28.89
CA GLU A 213 22.18 -16.54 -27.78
C GLU A 213 20.69 -16.95 -27.75
N THR A 214 20.43 -18.24 -27.48
CA THR A 214 19.07 -18.81 -27.43
C THR A 214 18.15 -18.08 -26.45
N ASP A 215 18.72 -17.50 -25.39
CA ASP A 215 17.98 -16.81 -24.33
C ASP A 215 18.13 -15.28 -24.36
N ALA A 216 18.61 -14.70 -25.47
CA ALA A 216 18.66 -13.25 -25.70
C ALA A 216 17.29 -12.57 -25.49
N SER A 217 17.17 -11.71 -24.49
CA SER A 217 15.87 -11.20 -24.00
C SER A 217 15.70 -9.68 -24.10
N ILE A 218 16.78 -8.90 -23.98
CA ILE A 218 16.71 -7.44 -23.86
C ILE A 218 17.59 -6.76 -24.91
N ILE A 219 17.07 -5.67 -25.50
CA ILE A 219 17.77 -4.76 -26.39
C ILE A 219 17.95 -3.40 -25.70
N ILE A 220 19.18 -2.90 -25.71
CA ILE A 220 19.50 -1.54 -25.24
C ILE A 220 20.02 -0.72 -26.42
N PRO A 221 19.26 0.26 -26.93
CA PRO A 221 19.75 1.16 -27.98
C PRO A 221 20.80 2.12 -27.39
N VAL A 222 21.98 2.15 -27.99
CA VAL A 222 23.10 2.99 -27.52
C VAL A 222 22.97 4.39 -28.14
N PRO A 223 23.01 5.47 -27.34
CA PRO A 223 22.86 6.83 -27.83
C PRO A 223 24.07 7.32 -28.64
N SER A 224 23.90 8.46 -29.31
CA SER A 224 25.00 9.19 -29.94
C SER A 224 26.02 9.62 -28.86
N PRO A 225 27.35 9.48 -29.08
CA PRO A 225 28.01 9.30 -30.37
C PRO A 225 28.30 7.85 -30.80
N LEU A 226 28.20 6.85 -29.91
CA LEU A 226 28.57 5.47 -30.20
C LEU A 226 27.60 4.81 -31.19
N VAL A 227 26.29 4.98 -30.94
CA VAL A 227 25.21 4.38 -31.75
C VAL A 227 25.28 2.84 -31.74
N GLY A 228 24.24 2.15 -32.22
CA GLY A 228 24.17 0.68 -32.20
C GLY A 228 23.26 0.16 -31.10
N ALA A 229 23.41 -1.12 -30.75
CA ALA A 229 22.61 -1.77 -29.73
C ALA A 229 23.40 -2.80 -28.93
N ILE A 230 23.04 -2.94 -27.65
CA ILE A 230 23.49 -4.03 -26.79
C ILE A 230 22.35 -5.04 -26.72
N ILE A 231 22.68 -6.31 -26.85
CA ILE A 231 21.79 -7.46 -26.74
C ILE A 231 22.24 -8.24 -25.50
N ILE A 232 21.32 -8.42 -24.55
CA ILE A 232 21.59 -9.14 -23.31
C ILE A 232 20.90 -10.50 -23.41
N GLY A 233 21.67 -11.57 -23.24
CA GLY A 233 21.19 -12.91 -22.96
C GLY A 233 21.43 -13.32 -21.51
N GLN A 234 21.26 -14.61 -21.22
CA GLN A 234 21.44 -15.18 -19.90
C GLN A 234 22.91 -15.51 -19.62
N GLU A 235 23.69 -15.86 -20.66
CA GLU A 235 25.10 -16.21 -20.54
C GLU A 235 26.05 -15.17 -21.15
N SER A 236 25.58 -14.40 -22.14
CA SER A 236 26.41 -13.47 -22.92
C SER A 236 25.78 -12.09 -23.08
N ILE A 237 26.63 -11.07 -23.22
CA ILE A 237 26.23 -9.70 -23.60
C ILE A 237 26.97 -9.32 -24.87
N MET A 238 26.22 -8.90 -25.89
CA MET A 238 26.73 -8.53 -27.21
C MET A 238 26.46 -7.06 -27.51
N TYR A 239 27.47 -6.29 -27.90
CA TYR A 239 27.30 -4.96 -28.49
C TYR A 239 27.52 -5.02 -30.01
N HIS A 240 26.70 -4.29 -30.78
CA HIS A 240 26.83 -4.22 -32.23
C HIS A 240 26.56 -2.82 -32.80
N ASP A 241 27.51 -2.28 -33.58
CA ASP A 241 27.49 -0.91 -34.16
C ASP A 241 27.36 -0.88 -35.70
N TYR A 242 26.67 -1.88 -36.26
CA TYR A 242 26.52 -2.16 -37.70
C TYR A 242 27.77 -2.69 -38.40
N VAL A 243 28.97 -2.44 -37.85
CA VAL A 243 30.25 -2.78 -38.48
C VAL A 243 31.07 -3.75 -37.62
N SER A 244 31.02 -3.59 -36.31
CA SER A 244 31.74 -4.38 -35.32
C SER A 244 30.76 -4.96 -34.30
N GLY A 245 31.06 -6.19 -33.88
CA GLY A 245 30.36 -6.91 -32.83
C GLY A 245 31.35 -7.30 -31.75
N ILE A 246 31.05 -6.98 -30.49
CA ILE A 246 31.83 -7.36 -29.31
C ILE A 246 30.93 -8.21 -28.43
N VAL A 247 31.45 -9.31 -27.91
CA VAL A 247 30.73 -10.23 -27.03
C VAL A 247 31.55 -10.45 -25.78
N VAL A 248 30.89 -10.44 -24.62
CA VAL A 248 31.47 -10.81 -23.34
C VAL A 248 30.58 -11.84 -22.66
N ASP A 249 31.20 -12.83 -22.01
CA ASP A 249 30.51 -13.92 -21.31
C ASP A 249 30.93 -13.95 -19.82
N PRO A 250 30.46 -13.00 -18.97
CA PRO A 250 30.83 -12.95 -17.57
C PRO A 250 30.23 -14.15 -16.79
N PRO A 251 31.02 -14.94 -16.04
CA PRO A 251 30.49 -16.06 -15.27
C PRO A 251 29.41 -15.67 -14.24
N VAL A 252 29.42 -14.41 -13.79
CA VAL A 252 28.50 -13.91 -12.77
C VAL A 252 27.07 -13.77 -13.29
N ILE A 253 26.87 -13.48 -14.58
CA ILE A 253 25.51 -13.32 -15.15
C ILE A 253 24.80 -14.66 -15.36
N LYS A 254 25.54 -15.77 -15.43
CA LYS A 254 24.96 -17.11 -15.59
C LYS A 254 24.14 -17.58 -14.38
N GLN A 255 24.31 -16.94 -13.22
CA GLN A 255 23.63 -17.33 -11.99
C GLN A 255 22.15 -16.94 -11.96
N SER A 256 21.75 -15.86 -12.62
CA SER A 256 20.37 -15.37 -12.60
C SER A 256 20.06 -14.52 -13.83
N THR A 257 18.81 -14.54 -14.29
CA THR A 257 18.39 -13.81 -15.48
C THR A 257 18.28 -12.32 -15.22
N ILE A 258 18.89 -11.51 -16.09
CA ILE A 258 18.76 -10.05 -16.09
C ILE A 258 17.34 -9.66 -16.54
N THR A 259 16.66 -8.83 -15.75
CA THR A 259 15.25 -8.44 -15.96
C THR A 259 15.09 -7.03 -16.50
N CYS A 260 15.96 -6.10 -16.08
CA CYS A 260 15.80 -4.69 -16.36
C CYS A 260 17.16 -3.98 -16.44
N TYR A 261 17.14 -2.79 -17.03
CA TYR A 261 18.33 -1.95 -17.17
C TYR A 261 18.02 -0.47 -16.96
N ALA A 262 19.05 0.31 -16.63
CA ALA A 262 18.97 1.76 -16.60
C ALA A 262 20.23 2.39 -17.20
N LYS A 263 20.05 3.48 -17.96
CA LYS A 263 21.17 4.27 -18.47
C LYS A 263 21.62 5.27 -17.42
N VAL A 264 22.92 5.28 -17.10
CA VAL A 264 23.50 6.23 -16.12
C VAL A 264 23.92 7.53 -16.80
N ASP A 265 24.62 7.43 -17.94
CA ASP A 265 25.16 8.60 -18.63
C ASP A 265 24.37 8.96 -19.89
N PRO A 266 24.23 10.25 -20.22
CA PRO A 266 23.65 10.68 -21.49
C PRO A 266 24.34 10.05 -22.71
N GLY A 267 25.67 9.89 -22.65
CA GLY A 267 26.51 9.33 -23.72
C GLY A 267 26.53 7.80 -23.81
N GLY A 268 25.86 7.08 -22.90
CA GLY A 268 25.73 5.62 -22.99
C GLY A 268 27.01 4.83 -22.72
N LEU A 269 27.87 5.32 -21.83
CA LEU A 269 29.11 4.61 -21.45
C LEU A 269 28.90 3.62 -20.30
N ARG A 270 27.90 3.88 -19.46
CA ARG A 270 27.59 3.10 -18.26
C ARG A 270 26.11 2.75 -18.20
N TYR A 271 25.83 1.48 -17.94
CA TYR A 271 24.50 0.93 -17.79
C TYR A 271 24.40 0.11 -16.51
N LEU A 272 23.29 0.22 -15.81
CA LEU A 272 22.96 -0.63 -14.67
C LEU A 272 22.10 -1.78 -15.15
N LEU A 273 22.36 -2.98 -14.66
CA LEU A 273 21.60 -4.20 -14.95
C LEU A 273 21.14 -4.83 -13.63
N GLY A 274 19.87 -5.19 -13.54
CA GLY A 274 19.31 -5.91 -12.38
C GLY A 274 18.85 -7.31 -12.76
N ASP A 275 19.05 -8.29 -11.88
CA ASP A 275 18.64 -9.69 -12.08
C ASP A 275 17.50 -10.14 -11.14
N MET A 276 16.96 -11.34 -11.39
CA MET A 276 15.90 -11.95 -10.57
C MET A 276 16.33 -12.31 -9.14
N ALA A 277 17.64 -12.47 -8.88
CA ALA A 277 18.18 -12.68 -7.54
C ALA A 277 18.35 -11.37 -6.75
N GLY A 278 18.18 -10.23 -7.43
CA GLY A 278 18.35 -8.87 -6.91
C GLY A 278 19.81 -8.44 -6.77
N HIS A 279 20.70 -8.95 -7.62
CA HIS A 279 22.03 -8.39 -7.81
C HIS A 279 21.96 -7.17 -8.73
N LEU A 280 22.81 -6.18 -8.45
CA LEU A 280 23.00 -5.00 -9.27
C LEU A 280 24.37 -5.03 -9.93
N PHE A 281 24.39 -4.97 -11.26
CA PHE A 281 25.60 -4.92 -12.06
C PHE A 281 25.78 -3.57 -12.74
N MET A 282 27.03 -3.19 -12.99
CA MET A 282 27.39 -2.10 -13.87
C MET A 282 28.06 -2.66 -15.13
N LEU A 283 27.51 -2.32 -16.29
CA LEU A 283 28.10 -2.56 -17.60
C LEU A 283 28.80 -1.29 -18.09
N PHE A 284 30.09 -1.41 -18.38
CA PHE A 284 30.93 -0.36 -18.94
C PHE A 284 31.23 -0.66 -20.42
N LEU A 285 31.06 0.37 -21.26
CA LEU A 285 31.54 0.36 -22.64
C LEU A 285 32.90 1.08 -22.65
N GLU A 286 33.98 0.32 -22.79
CA GLU A 286 35.31 0.89 -22.91
C GLU A 286 35.51 1.44 -24.32
N VAL A 287 35.76 2.74 -24.43
CA VAL A 287 35.87 3.43 -25.71
C VAL A 287 37.33 3.73 -26.04
N GLU A 288 37.71 3.52 -27.30
CA GLU A 288 38.99 3.94 -27.85
C GLU A 288 38.77 4.99 -28.96
N SER A 289 39.36 6.17 -28.78
CA SER A 289 39.32 7.22 -29.79
C SER A 289 40.27 6.87 -30.93
N ARG A 290 39.72 6.54 -32.11
CA ARG A 290 40.54 6.35 -33.32
C ARG A 290 41.08 7.70 -33.79
N GLY A 291 42.24 7.70 -34.44
CA GLY A 291 42.93 8.91 -34.95
C GLY A 291 42.10 9.81 -35.88
N ASP A 292 40.92 9.35 -36.32
CA ASP A 292 39.95 10.08 -37.15
C ASP A 292 38.94 10.92 -36.32
N GLY A 293 39.06 10.93 -34.99
CA GLY A 293 38.17 11.66 -34.08
C GLY A 293 36.81 10.98 -33.84
N LYS A 294 36.66 9.71 -34.24
CA LYS A 294 35.51 8.86 -33.93
C LYS A 294 35.84 7.90 -32.80
N ASP A 295 34.98 7.91 -31.80
CA ASP A 295 34.99 7.00 -30.66
C ASP A 295 34.37 5.65 -31.06
N VAL A 296 35.08 4.56 -30.80
CA VAL A 296 34.63 3.19 -31.08
C VAL A 296 34.71 2.37 -29.80
N VAL A 297 33.72 1.51 -29.55
CA VAL A 297 33.75 0.58 -28.42
C VAL A 297 34.84 -0.46 -28.66
N LYS A 298 35.70 -0.65 -27.67
CA LYS A 298 36.82 -1.59 -27.69
C LYS A 298 36.48 -2.87 -26.94
N ASP A 299 35.87 -2.76 -25.77
CA ASP A 299 35.56 -3.87 -24.89
C ASP A 299 34.34 -3.58 -24.01
N LEU A 300 33.74 -4.65 -23.47
CA LEU A 300 32.63 -4.60 -22.52
C LEU A 300 33.07 -5.17 -21.18
N LYS A 301 32.85 -4.43 -20.10
CA LYS A 301 33.19 -4.87 -18.75
C LYS A 301 31.95 -4.89 -17.86
N VAL A 302 31.72 -6.00 -17.16
CA VAL A 302 30.62 -6.15 -16.20
C VAL A 302 31.21 -6.29 -14.79
N GLU A 303 30.73 -5.46 -13.87
CA GLU A 303 31.10 -5.49 -12.46
C GLU A 303 29.87 -5.63 -11.57
N LEU A 304 29.93 -6.50 -10.57
CA LEU A 304 28.90 -6.62 -9.53
C LEU A 304 29.07 -5.47 -8.53
N LEU A 305 28.00 -4.70 -8.32
CA LEU A 305 27.98 -3.59 -7.36
C LEU A 305 27.52 -4.02 -5.98
N GLY A 306 26.57 -4.95 -5.88
CA GLY A 306 25.99 -5.38 -4.62
C GLY A 306 24.60 -5.98 -4.80
N GLU A 307 23.87 -6.08 -3.70
CA GLU A 307 22.50 -6.61 -3.66
C GLU A 307 21.48 -5.49 -3.39
N ILE A 308 20.35 -5.54 -4.09
CA ILE A 308 19.21 -4.62 -4.02
C ILE A 308 17.90 -5.43 -3.92
N ALA A 309 16.76 -4.78 -3.68
CA ALA A 309 15.47 -5.43 -3.87
C ALA A 309 15.31 -6.00 -5.30
N ILE A 310 14.57 -7.10 -5.47
CA ILE A 310 14.33 -7.70 -6.81
C ILE A 310 13.70 -6.64 -7.74
N PRO A 311 14.42 -6.19 -8.78
CA PRO A 311 14.00 -5.05 -9.58
C PRO A 311 13.08 -5.47 -10.73
N GLU A 312 11.93 -4.80 -10.82
CA GLU A 312 11.09 -4.79 -12.03
C GLU A 312 11.52 -3.63 -12.95
N CYS A 313 11.86 -2.48 -12.35
CA CYS A 313 12.42 -1.33 -13.05
C CYS A 313 13.52 -0.65 -12.23
N ILE A 314 14.52 -0.11 -12.91
CA ILE A 314 15.61 0.66 -12.30
C ILE A 314 15.63 2.03 -12.97
N THR A 315 15.83 3.09 -12.19
CA THR A 315 16.00 4.43 -12.73
C THR A 315 17.13 5.15 -11.99
N TYR A 316 18.14 5.60 -12.75
CA TYR A 316 19.17 6.49 -12.22
C TYR A 316 18.61 7.90 -12.09
N LEU A 317 18.76 8.51 -10.91
CA LEU A 317 18.30 9.87 -10.65
C LEU A 317 19.47 10.84 -10.87
N ASP A 318 20.21 11.15 -9.82
CA ASP A 318 21.42 11.98 -9.86
C ASP A 318 22.36 11.65 -8.69
N ASN A 319 23.61 12.09 -8.77
CA ASN A 319 24.64 11.94 -7.74
C ASN A 319 24.85 10.48 -7.28
N GLY A 320 24.66 9.48 -8.15
CA GLY A 320 24.77 8.07 -7.73
C GLY A 320 23.57 7.55 -6.95
N VAL A 321 22.44 8.25 -6.92
CA VAL A 321 21.19 7.77 -6.31
C VAL A 321 20.34 7.08 -7.37
N LEU A 322 19.80 5.93 -7.00
CA LEU A 322 18.97 5.05 -7.83
C LEU A 322 17.62 4.84 -7.16
N PHE A 323 16.57 4.83 -7.96
CA PHE A 323 15.29 4.28 -7.55
C PHE A 323 15.14 2.87 -8.10
N ILE A 324 14.84 1.92 -7.22
CA ILE A 324 14.60 0.51 -7.51
C ILE A 324 13.12 0.24 -7.31
N GLY A 325 12.38 0.11 -8.42
CA GLY A 325 10.98 -0.27 -8.39
C GLY A 325 10.87 -1.78 -8.34
N SER A 326 10.34 -2.32 -7.25
CA SER A 326 10.10 -3.75 -7.10
C SER A 326 8.61 -4.08 -7.19
N ARG A 327 8.29 -5.14 -7.92
CA ARG A 327 6.95 -5.71 -8.01
C ARG A 327 6.72 -6.80 -6.95
N LEU A 328 7.78 -7.51 -6.56
CA LEU A 328 7.76 -8.69 -5.70
C LEU A 328 8.18 -8.41 -4.26
N GLY A 329 8.61 -7.19 -3.95
CA GLY A 329 9.13 -6.78 -2.64
C GLY A 329 9.10 -5.27 -2.47
N ASP A 330 9.66 -4.80 -1.36
CA ASP A 330 9.69 -3.36 -1.06
C ASP A 330 10.53 -2.61 -2.10
N SER A 331 10.02 -1.49 -2.59
CA SER A 331 10.78 -0.62 -3.50
C SER A 331 11.81 0.18 -2.70
N GLN A 332 12.94 0.56 -3.31
CA GLN A 332 14.05 1.13 -2.55
C GLN A 332 14.66 2.36 -3.23
N LEU A 333 15.10 3.31 -2.40
CA LEU A 333 16.03 4.36 -2.81
C LEU A 333 17.43 3.98 -2.35
N VAL A 334 18.36 3.95 -3.29
CA VAL A 334 19.68 3.33 -3.10
C VAL A 334 20.78 4.29 -3.54
N LYS A 335 21.86 4.37 -2.76
CA LYS A 335 23.07 5.14 -3.07
C LYS A 335 24.19 4.23 -3.56
N LEU A 336 24.82 4.62 -4.66
CA LEU A 336 26.08 4.07 -5.14
C LEU A 336 27.26 4.84 -4.55
N ASN A 337 28.09 4.14 -3.80
CA ASN A 337 29.35 4.64 -3.26
C ASN A 337 30.48 4.45 -4.27
N THR A 338 31.51 5.29 -4.16
CA THR A 338 32.73 5.17 -4.98
C THR A 338 33.72 4.14 -4.44
N LYS A 339 33.56 3.74 -3.18
CA LYS A 339 34.34 2.72 -2.51
C LYS A 339 33.40 1.63 -2.01
N ALA A 340 33.84 0.40 -2.15
CA ALA A 340 33.16 -0.74 -1.55
C ALA A 340 33.22 -0.64 -0.01
N ASP A 341 32.18 -1.15 0.63
CA ASP A 341 32.11 -1.36 2.07
C ASP A 341 32.97 -2.58 2.51
N GLU A 342 32.87 -2.94 3.79
CA GLU A 342 33.62 -4.08 4.36
C GLU A 342 33.25 -5.43 3.72
N ASN A 343 32.05 -5.54 3.14
CA ASN A 343 31.53 -6.74 2.49
C ASN A 343 31.78 -6.73 0.97
N GLY A 344 32.41 -5.69 0.43
CA GLY A 344 32.65 -5.56 -1.01
C GLY A 344 31.49 -4.96 -1.80
N SER A 345 30.45 -4.45 -1.13
CA SER A 345 29.28 -3.82 -1.75
C SER A 345 29.49 -2.31 -1.93
N TYR A 346 29.11 -1.81 -3.09
CA TYR A 346 29.06 -0.38 -3.44
C TYR A 346 27.68 0.24 -3.16
N VAL A 347 26.74 -0.56 -2.67
CA VAL A 347 25.32 -0.23 -2.56
C VAL A 347 25.00 0.09 -1.11
N THR A 348 24.34 1.24 -0.87
CA THR A 348 23.82 1.62 0.45
C THR A 348 22.34 1.96 0.34
N LEU A 349 21.51 1.28 1.14
CA LEU A 349 20.08 1.58 1.23
C LEU A 349 19.88 2.94 1.90
N MET A 350 19.10 3.83 1.27
CA MET A 350 18.70 5.12 1.84
C MET A 350 17.30 5.04 2.43
N GLU A 351 16.34 4.53 1.65
CA GLU A 351 14.92 4.49 2.01
C GLU A 351 14.27 3.26 1.41
N SER A 352 13.23 2.74 2.06
CA SER A 352 12.46 1.58 1.61
C SER A 352 10.96 1.93 1.65
N PHE A 353 10.24 1.56 0.61
CA PHE A 353 8.82 1.81 0.42
C PHE A 353 8.07 0.49 0.49
N THR A 354 7.16 0.38 1.47
CA THR A 354 6.38 -0.83 1.74
C THR A 354 5.62 -1.33 0.51
N ASN A 355 5.77 -2.62 0.22
CA ASN A 355 5.04 -3.33 -0.81
C ASN A 355 4.38 -4.59 -0.24
N LEU A 356 3.04 -4.63 -0.30
CA LEU A 356 2.24 -5.79 0.08
C LEU A 356 2.20 -6.86 -1.02
N ALA A 357 2.63 -6.51 -2.23
CA ALA A 357 2.50 -7.34 -3.42
C ALA A 357 3.58 -8.43 -3.53
N PRO A 358 3.24 -9.59 -4.12
CA PRO A 358 1.88 -10.09 -4.30
C PRO A 358 1.28 -10.55 -2.96
N ILE A 359 0.00 -10.28 -2.70
CA ILE A 359 -0.73 -10.94 -1.60
C ILE A 359 -1.14 -12.33 -2.07
N VAL A 360 -0.46 -13.36 -1.57
CA VAL A 360 -0.66 -14.75 -2.01
C VAL A 360 -1.76 -15.46 -1.22
N ASP A 361 -1.86 -15.15 0.07
CA ASP A 361 -2.91 -15.63 0.99
C ASP A 361 -3.00 -14.65 2.16
N MET A 362 -4.11 -14.68 2.90
CA MET A 362 -4.31 -13.83 4.07
C MET A 362 -5.27 -14.46 5.07
N CYS A 363 -5.12 -14.11 6.34
CA CYS A 363 -6.08 -14.46 7.39
C CYS A 363 -6.47 -13.23 8.21
N MET A 364 -7.72 -13.22 8.67
CA MET A 364 -8.26 -12.22 9.59
C MET A 364 -8.13 -12.73 11.01
N VAL A 365 -7.55 -11.93 11.89
CA VAL A 365 -7.33 -12.26 13.30
C VAL A 365 -7.66 -11.07 14.20
N ASP A 366 -8.17 -11.32 15.40
CA ASP A 366 -8.32 -10.30 16.44
C ASP A 366 -7.39 -10.65 17.59
N LEU A 367 -6.11 -10.29 17.44
CA LEU A 367 -5.04 -10.62 18.40
C LEU A 367 -5.28 -9.98 19.78
N GLU A 368 -5.93 -8.82 19.81
CA GLU A 368 -6.15 -8.06 21.04
C GLU A 368 -7.53 -8.32 21.67
N ARG A 369 -8.40 -9.06 20.98
CA ARG A 369 -9.80 -9.34 21.36
C ARG A 369 -10.60 -8.07 21.63
N GLN A 370 -10.31 -7.02 20.86
CA GLN A 370 -10.94 -5.71 20.99
C GLN A 370 -12.11 -5.52 20.01
N GLY A 371 -12.41 -6.53 19.18
CA GLY A 371 -13.39 -6.41 18.10
C GLY A 371 -12.85 -5.66 16.88
N GLN A 372 -11.52 -5.47 16.81
CA GLN A 372 -10.84 -4.87 15.67
C GLN A 372 -10.06 -5.97 14.94
N GLY A 373 -10.50 -6.27 13.71
CA GLY A 373 -9.80 -7.22 12.86
C GLY A 373 -8.45 -6.68 12.40
N GLN A 374 -7.43 -7.52 12.47
CA GLN A 374 -6.12 -7.32 11.84
C GLN A 374 -5.97 -8.35 10.72
N LEU A 375 -5.36 -7.93 9.62
CA LEU A 375 -5.09 -8.80 8.49
C LEU A 375 -3.62 -9.21 8.52
N VAL A 376 -3.35 -10.51 8.47
CA VAL A 376 -1.99 -11.03 8.30
C VAL A 376 -1.89 -11.64 6.91
N THR A 377 -1.02 -11.09 6.07
CA THR A 377 -0.85 -11.50 4.67
C THR A 377 0.46 -12.26 4.47
N CYS A 378 0.42 -13.26 3.59
CA CYS A 378 1.59 -13.81 2.93
C CYS A 378 1.92 -12.92 1.73
N SER A 379 2.98 -12.12 1.85
CA SER A 379 3.36 -11.12 0.87
C SER A 379 4.77 -11.37 0.32
N GLY A 380 5.01 -10.85 -0.88
CA GLY A 380 6.31 -10.92 -1.52
C GLY A 380 6.68 -12.30 -2.08
N ALA A 381 7.81 -12.37 -2.76
CA ALA A 381 8.32 -13.61 -3.34
C ALA A 381 9.85 -13.71 -3.23
N PHE A 382 10.35 -14.93 -3.28
CA PHE A 382 11.77 -15.27 -3.16
C PHE A 382 12.37 -14.63 -1.91
N LYS A 383 13.45 -13.86 -2.03
CA LYS A 383 14.09 -13.18 -0.89
C LYS A 383 13.26 -12.06 -0.28
N GLU A 384 12.28 -11.55 -1.01
CA GLU A 384 11.39 -10.47 -0.54
C GLU A 384 10.16 -11.01 0.21
N GLY A 385 10.06 -12.34 0.32
CA GLY A 385 8.97 -12.99 1.03
C GLY A 385 8.90 -12.53 2.49
N SER A 386 7.71 -12.12 2.90
CA SER A 386 7.44 -11.50 4.20
C SER A 386 6.00 -11.75 4.65
N LEU A 387 5.76 -11.66 5.97
CA LEU A 387 4.41 -11.49 6.49
C LEU A 387 4.14 -10.00 6.72
N ARG A 388 2.96 -9.53 6.34
CA ARG A 388 2.54 -8.14 6.62
C ARG A 388 1.33 -8.18 7.54
N ILE A 389 1.42 -7.45 8.64
CA ILE A 389 0.34 -7.30 9.61
C ILE A 389 -0.25 -5.91 9.40
N ILE A 390 -1.52 -5.88 9.02
CA ILE A 390 -2.21 -4.67 8.60
C ILE A 390 -3.29 -4.40 9.64
N ARG A 391 -3.15 -3.25 10.29
CA ARG A 391 -4.04 -2.79 11.34
C ARG A 391 -4.58 -1.41 10.96
N ASN A 392 -5.85 -1.18 11.24
CA ASN A 392 -6.42 0.16 11.09
C ASN A 392 -5.98 1.07 12.25
N GLY A 393 -5.52 2.28 11.94
CA GLY A 393 -5.05 3.26 12.90
C GLY A 393 -3.54 3.21 13.18
N ILE A 394 -3.05 4.27 13.83
CA ILE A 394 -1.64 4.51 14.15
C ILE A 394 -1.30 3.83 15.47
N GLY A 395 -0.22 3.06 15.50
CA GLY A 395 0.32 2.48 16.73
C GLY A 395 1.19 3.46 17.51
N ILE A 396 1.36 3.17 18.80
CA ILE A 396 2.32 3.84 19.66
C ILE A 396 3.21 2.77 20.26
N GLN A 397 4.51 2.90 20.06
CA GLN A 397 5.50 2.04 20.68
C GLN A 397 5.78 2.54 22.09
N GLU A 398 5.25 1.82 23.08
CA GLU A 398 5.42 2.15 24.49
C GLU A 398 6.84 1.85 24.97
N HIS A 399 7.55 2.86 25.47
CA HIS A 399 8.88 2.73 26.07
C HIS A 399 8.82 2.68 27.60
N ALA A 400 7.91 3.47 28.20
CA ALA A 400 7.71 3.50 29.64
C ALA A 400 6.22 3.73 29.98
N SER A 401 5.79 3.19 31.11
CA SER A 401 4.46 3.40 31.66
C SER A 401 4.54 3.65 33.16
N ILE A 402 3.84 4.69 33.62
CA ILE A 402 3.86 5.17 35.00
C ILE A 402 2.42 5.26 35.51
N ASP A 403 2.10 4.52 36.57
CA ASP A 403 0.74 4.49 37.13
C ASP A 403 0.44 5.72 37.99
N LEU A 404 -0.11 6.76 37.35
CA LEU A 404 -0.54 8.01 37.98
C LEU A 404 -1.96 8.39 37.55
N PRO A 405 -2.98 8.18 38.40
CA PRO A 405 -4.36 8.46 38.03
C PRO A 405 -4.73 9.95 38.17
N GLY A 406 -5.72 10.40 37.39
CA GLY A 406 -6.39 11.69 37.60
C GLY A 406 -5.63 12.92 37.09
N ILE A 407 -4.82 12.76 36.04
CA ILE A 407 -4.06 13.84 35.42
C ILE A 407 -4.99 14.79 34.65
N LYS A 408 -4.76 16.09 34.80
CA LYS A 408 -5.53 17.20 34.20
C LYS A 408 -4.72 18.09 33.27
N GLY A 409 -3.44 17.78 33.07
CA GLY A 409 -2.55 18.49 32.16
C GLY A 409 -1.12 17.99 32.30
N MET A 410 -0.37 18.08 31.20
CA MET A 410 1.00 17.58 31.12
C MET A 410 1.83 18.46 30.18
N TRP A 411 3.06 18.78 30.58
CA TRP A 411 3.98 19.61 29.80
C TRP A 411 5.43 19.17 30.02
N ALA A 412 6.20 19.09 28.94
CA ALA A 412 7.65 18.89 28.99
C ALA A 412 8.36 20.24 29.16
N LEU A 413 9.45 20.24 29.93
CA LEU A 413 10.27 21.41 30.24
C LEU A 413 11.76 21.11 30.15
N GLN A 414 12.52 22.17 29.89
CA GLN A 414 13.97 22.25 29.97
C GLN A 414 14.35 23.04 31.20
N VAL A 415 14.92 22.36 32.21
CA VAL A 415 15.29 22.97 33.49
C VAL A 415 16.78 22.76 33.75
N ALA A 416 17.51 23.85 33.97
CA ALA A 416 18.95 23.83 34.30
C ALA A 416 19.83 23.01 33.33
N SER A 417 19.42 22.87 32.06
CA SER A 417 20.18 22.20 31.01
C SER A 417 20.81 23.21 30.03
N ASN A 418 21.98 22.86 29.49
CA ASN A 418 22.63 23.59 28.39
C ASN A 418 22.26 23.03 27.00
N GLY A 419 21.56 21.88 26.96
CA GLY A 419 21.12 21.22 25.73
C GLY A 419 19.74 21.67 25.26
N LYS A 420 19.34 21.22 24.06
CA LYS A 420 17.99 21.42 23.49
C LYS A 420 16.99 20.31 23.88
N GLN A 421 17.38 19.40 24.76
CA GLN A 421 16.57 18.26 25.17
C GLN A 421 15.82 18.56 26.46
N ASP A 422 14.59 18.07 26.52
CA ASP A 422 13.71 18.11 27.67
C ASP A 422 14.22 17.16 28.75
N ASN A 423 14.14 17.60 30.01
CA ASN A 423 14.61 16.81 31.15
C ASN A 423 13.62 16.82 32.32
N THR A 424 12.45 17.42 32.14
CA THR A 424 11.45 17.54 33.20
C THR A 424 10.05 17.42 32.61
N LEU A 425 9.18 16.66 33.27
CA LEU A 425 7.77 16.49 32.93
C LEU A 425 6.90 16.98 34.08
N VAL A 426 6.05 17.97 33.83
CA VAL A 426 5.14 18.55 34.83
C VAL A 426 3.75 17.95 34.66
N LEU A 427 3.18 17.44 35.74
CA LEU A 427 1.87 16.82 35.80
C LEU A 427 0.93 17.64 36.69
N SER A 428 -0.21 18.03 36.14
CA SER A 428 -1.26 18.75 36.86
C SER A 428 -2.35 17.79 37.32
N PHE A 429 -2.78 17.93 38.57
CA PHE A 429 -3.87 17.17 39.17
C PHE A 429 -4.91 18.14 39.73
N VAL A 430 -6.05 17.62 40.18
CA VAL A 430 -7.06 18.44 40.85
C VAL A 430 -6.48 19.02 42.14
N GLY A 431 -6.19 20.32 42.13
CA GLY A 431 -5.68 21.06 43.29
C GLY A 431 -4.19 20.93 43.59
N GLN A 432 -3.39 20.24 42.78
CA GLN A 432 -1.94 20.13 42.99
C GLN A 432 -1.17 19.96 41.67
N THR A 433 0.14 20.20 41.70
CA THR A 433 1.07 20.01 40.58
C THR A 433 2.27 19.21 41.05
N ARG A 434 2.67 18.18 40.29
CA ARG A 434 3.88 17.39 40.52
C ARG A 434 4.87 17.60 39.37
N VAL A 435 6.16 17.47 39.67
CA VAL A 435 7.23 17.62 38.69
C VAL A 435 8.08 16.37 38.71
N LEU A 436 8.30 15.77 37.54
CA LEU A 436 9.13 14.58 37.35
C LEU A 436 10.41 14.99 36.60
N SER A 437 11.58 14.60 37.11
CA SER A 437 12.86 14.74 36.42
C SER A 437 13.16 13.48 35.63
N LEU A 438 13.68 13.64 34.41
CA LEU A 438 14.07 12.55 33.52
C LEU A 438 15.60 12.46 33.52
N ASN A 439 16.14 11.50 34.27
CA ASN A 439 17.58 11.28 34.42
C ASN A 439 17.97 10.01 33.64
N GLY A 440 18.13 10.14 32.32
CA GLY A 440 18.18 8.97 31.45
C GLY A 440 16.80 8.29 31.43
N GLU A 441 16.77 6.96 31.60
CA GLU A 441 15.51 6.18 31.64
C GLU A 441 14.81 6.24 33.02
N GLU A 442 15.47 6.74 34.06
CA GLU A 442 14.87 6.85 35.39
C GLU A 442 14.03 8.12 35.53
N VAL A 443 12.80 7.94 36.04
CA VAL A 443 11.84 9.01 36.28
C VAL A 443 11.69 9.22 37.79
N GLU A 444 12.12 10.39 38.28
CA GLU A 444 12.10 10.73 39.71
C GLU A 444 11.25 11.96 40.01
N GLU A 445 10.51 11.97 41.13
CA GLU A 445 9.75 13.15 41.55
C GLU A 445 10.69 14.22 42.14
N THR A 446 10.56 15.46 41.66
CA THR A 446 11.38 16.61 42.07
C THR A 446 10.52 17.86 42.27
N GLU A 447 11.13 18.93 42.76
CA GLU A 447 10.45 20.23 42.96
C GLU A 447 11.22 21.37 42.28
N ILE A 448 10.47 22.35 41.76
CA ILE A 448 11.00 23.62 41.25
C ILE A 448 10.64 24.71 42.25
N SER A 449 11.63 25.32 42.89
CA SER A 449 11.41 26.28 43.99
C SER A 449 10.55 27.50 43.64
N GLY A 450 10.49 27.90 42.37
CA GLY A 450 9.64 29.01 41.90
C GLY A 450 8.18 28.62 41.65
N PHE A 451 7.89 27.31 41.56
CA PHE A 451 6.57 26.78 41.24
C PHE A 451 5.69 26.68 42.49
N THR A 452 4.39 26.75 42.26
CA THR A 452 3.36 26.51 43.27
C THR A 452 2.82 25.11 43.08
N ALA A 453 3.13 24.19 44.01
CA ALA A 453 2.74 22.78 43.94
C ALA A 453 1.35 22.50 44.52
N ASP A 454 0.84 23.37 45.40
CA ASP A 454 -0.48 23.27 46.07
C ASP A 454 -1.64 23.80 45.22
N GLN A 455 -1.41 24.07 43.94
CA GLN A 455 -2.42 24.57 43.01
C GLN A 455 -2.37 23.74 41.73
N GLN A 456 -3.53 23.66 41.05
CA GLN A 456 -3.61 23.07 39.71
C GLN A 456 -2.92 24.00 38.70
N THR A 457 -2.01 23.45 37.88
CA THR A 457 -1.41 24.20 36.76
C THR A 457 -2.32 24.11 35.54
N PHE A 458 -2.60 25.25 34.89
CA PHE A 458 -3.34 25.30 33.62
C PHE A 458 -2.42 25.37 32.40
N TYR A 459 -1.22 25.93 32.56
CA TYR A 459 -0.18 25.91 31.55
C TYR A 459 1.18 26.06 32.20
N CYS A 460 2.17 25.34 31.69
CA CYS A 460 3.57 25.67 31.90
C CYS A 460 4.39 25.38 30.65
N GLY A 461 5.50 26.10 30.48
CA GLY A 461 6.33 25.99 29.29
C GLY A 461 7.60 26.83 29.39
N ASN A 462 8.62 26.45 28.62
CA ASN A 462 9.80 27.28 28.40
C ASN A 462 9.45 28.48 27.52
N VAL A 463 9.90 29.66 27.93
CA VAL A 463 9.68 30.93 27.23
C VAL A 463 11.03 31.60 26.95
N ILE A 464 11.01 32.67 26.15
CA ILE A 464 12.23 33.42 25.81
C ILE A 464 13.00 33.88 27.06
N HIS A 465 14.30 34.15 26.88
CA HIS A 465 15.22 34.63 27.93
C HIS A 465 15.55 33.61 29.05
N GLU A 466 15.64 32.31 28.73
CA GLU A 466 15.94 31.22 29.68
C GLU A 466 14.98 31.21 30.89
N GLN A 467 13.69 31.39 30.62
CA GLN A 467 12.63 31.47 31.63
C GLN A 467 11.58 30.38 31.42
N ILE A 468 10.82 30.13 32.48
CA ILE A 468 9.73 29.17 32.52
C ILE A 468 8.52 29.89 33.09
N VAL A 469 7.38 29.75 32.43
CA VAL A 469 6.11 30.28 32.95
C VAL A 469 5.29 29.15 33.57
N GLN A 470 4.65 29.43 34.71
CA GLN A 470 3.63 28.57 35.32
C GLN A 470 2.38 29.41 35.55
N VAL A 471 1.25 28.98 35.02
CA VAL A 471 -0.04 29.66 35.21
C VAL A 471 -0.97 28.76 36.02
N THR A 472 -1.46 29.30 37.13
CA THR A 472 -2.38 28.65 38.06
C THR A 472 -3.69 29.46 38.14
N PRO A 473 -4.75 28.99 38.84
CA PRO A 473 -5.97 29.78 39.05
C PRO A 473 -5.73 31.16 39.66
N THR A 474 -4.65 31.36 40.42
CA THR A 474 -4.42 32.58 41.19
C THR A 474 -3.49 33.58 40.52
N SER A 475 -2.50 33.12 39.76
CA SER A 475 -1.46 33.98 39.18
C SER A 475 -0.71 33.33 38.02
N ALA A 476 -0.07 34.16 37.21
CA ALA A 476 0.97 33.75 36.27
C ALA A 476 2.36 34.04 36.88
N ARG A 477 3.18 33.01 37.01
CA ARG A 477 4.50 33.05 37.65
C ARG A 477 5.59 32.84 36.59
N LEU A 478 6.59 33.70 36.62
CA LEU A 478 7.76 33.64 35.74
C LEU A 478 8.98 33.22 36.56
N VAL A 479 9.65 32.15 36.15
CA VAL A 479 10.71 31.48 36.90
C VAL A 479 11.96 31.39 36.04
N CYS A 480 13.14 31.55 36.63
CA CYS A 480 14.40 31.37 35.91
C CYS A 480 14.68 29.87 35.70
N ALA A 481 14.91 29.45 34.44
CA ALA A 481 15.15 28.05 34.12
C ALA A 481 16.42 27.49 34.77
N ARG A 482 17.46 28.32 34.97
CA ARG A 482 18.76 27.92 35.52
C ARG A 482 18.79 27.88 37.04
N THR A 483 18.27 28.92 37.69
CA THR A 483 18.34 29.06 39.16
C THR A 483 17.09 28.55 39.87
N LYS A 484 16.02 28.24 39.12
CA LYS A 484 14.70 27.79 39.63
C LYS A 484 14.02 28.81 40.54
N THR A 485 14.48 30.06 40.60
CA THR A 485 13.90 31.12 41.44
C THR A 485 12.78 31.86 40.73
N LEU A 486 11.75 32.27 41.47
CA LEU A 486 10.71 33.18 40.99
C LEU A 486 11.31 34.55 40.62
N LEU A 487 10.99 35.02 39.42
CA LEU A 487 11.41 36.32 38.89
C LEU A 487 10.28 37.35 38.96
N ALA A 488 9.09 36.98 38.51
CA ALA A 488 7.90 37.84 38.49
C ALA A 488 6.63 37.03 38.74
N GLU A 489 5.61 37.70 39.27
CA GLU A 489 4.28 37.14 39.48
C GLU A 489 3.26 38.19 39.05
N TRP A 490 2.38 37.82 38.13
CA TRP A 490 1.27 38.66 37.69
C TRP A 490 -0.04 38.10 38.22
N LYS A 491 -0.91 38.99 38.70
CA LYS A 491 -2.26 38.66 39.19
C LYS A 491 -3.31 39.47 38.43
N PRO A 492 -4.49 38.90 38.15
CA PRO A 492 -5.58 39.65 37.57
C PRO A 492 -5.98 40.82 38.48
N SER A 493 -6.37 41.96 37.88
CA SER A 493 -6.82 43.14 38.63
C SER A 493 -8.17 42.90 39.32
N THR A 494 -8.98 42.01 38.75
CA THR A 494 -10.16 41.42 39.37
C THR A 494 -9.73 40.31 40.32
N GLU A 495 -10.21 40.26 41.57
CA GLU A 495 -9.98 39.12 42.50
C GLU A 495 -10.61 37.77 42.03
N LYS A 496 -10.91 37.65 40.74
CA LYS A 496 -11.43 36.44 40.09
C LYS A 496 -10.27 35.54 39.67
N ASN A 497 -10.49 34.25 39.77
CA ASN A 497 -9.53 33.25 39.31
C ASN A 497 -9.40 33.27 37.78
N ILE A 498 -8.22 32.92 37.29
CA ILE A 498 -7.94 32.65 35.89
C ILE A 498 -8.76 31.43 35.47
N SER A 499 -9.39 31.48 34.31
CA SER A 499 -10.24 30.40 33.78
C SER A 499 -9.59 29.65 32.62
N VAL A 500 -9.02 30.37 31.64
CA VAL A 500 -8.42 29.80 30.44
C VAL A 500 -7.12 30.54 30.14
N VAL A 501 -6.13 29.83 29.60
CA VAL A 501 -4.81 30.37 29.27
C VAL A 501 -4.35 29.85 27.92
N ALA A 502 -3.67 30.72 27.16
CA ALA A 502 -2.89 30.35 25.99
C ALA A 502 -1.54 31.09 26.07
N CYS A 503 -0.46 30.39 25.75
CA CYS A 503 0.90 30.92 25.84
C CYS A 503 1.74 30.39 24.68
N ASN A 504 2.56 31.25 24.09
CA ASN A 504 3.64 30.87 23.18
C ASN A 504 4.99 31.27 23.81
N SER A 505 6.07 31.32 23.03
CA SER A 505 7.42 31.61 23.55
C SER A 505 7.56 33.03 24.12
N SER A 506 6.78 34.01 23.66
CA SER A 506 6.94 35.44 23.98
C SER A 506 5.69 36.14 24.51
N GLN A 507 4.51 35.55 24.32
CA GLN A 507 3.20 36.13 24.62
C GLN A 507 2.39 35.20 25.52
N LEU A 508 1.60 35.81 26.39
CA LEU A 508 0.70 35.11 27.31
C LEU A 508 -0.68 35.78 27.29
N VAL A 509 -1.73 35.00 27.04
CA VAL A 509 -3.12 35.44 27.06
C VAL A 509 -3.90 34.64 28.10
N MET A 510 -4.66 35.34 28.94
CA MET A 510 -5.45 34.74 30.01
C MET A 510 -6.86 35.33 30.06
N SER A 511 -7.83 34.52 30.45
CA SER A 511 -9.18 34.97 30.74
C SER A 511 -9.55 34.82 32.21
N THR A 512 -10.43 35.72 32.70
CA THR A 512 -11.13 35.58 33.99
C THR A 512 -12.64 35.70 33.72
N GLY A 513 -13.25 34.62 33.23
CA GLY A 513 -14.62 34.63 32.69
C GLY A 513 -14.68 35.32 31.33
N SER A 514 -15.30 36.50 31.25
CA SER A 514 -15.43 37.29 30.02
C SER A 514 -14.27 38.27 29.78
N ALA A 515 -13.51 38.63 30.82
CA ALA A 515 -12.38 39.56 30.69
C ALA A 515 -11.13 38.83 30.18
N LEU A 516 -10.47 39.40 29.17
CA LEU A 516 -9.28 38.86 28.51
C LEU A 516 -8.09 39.81 28.75
N TYR A 517 -6.94 39.25 29.11
CA TYR A 517 -5.70 39.97 29.37
C TYR A 517 -4.59 39.46 28.44
N TYR A 518 -3.90 40.38 27.75
CA TYR A 518 -2.74 40.10 26.91
C TYR A 518 -1.48 40.65 27.55
N LEU A 519 -0.52 39.76 27.81
CA LEU A 519 0.77 40.06 28.38
C LEU A 519 1.89 39.67 27.43
N GLU A 520 2.96 40.47 27.46
CA GLU A 520 4.23 40.12 26.84
C GLU A 520 5.23 39.69 27.91
N ILE A 521 6.01 38.67 27.57
CA ILE A 521 7.07 38.12 28.40
C ILE A 521 8.35 38.87 28.09
N HIS A 522 8.89 39.55 29.10
CA HIS A 522 10.14 40.31 29.00
C HIS A 522 11.15 39.78 30.02
N PRO A 523 12.43 40.18 29.95
CA PRO A 523 13.43 39.71 30.91
C PRO A 523 13.04 40.04 32.36
N ARG A 524 12.65 39.03 33.14
CA ARG A 524 12.29 39.13 34.57
C ARG A 524 11.01 39.92 34.84
N GLU A 525 10.15 40.16 33.85
CA GLU A 525 8.90 40.89 34.04
C GLU A 525 7.79 40.40 33.09
N LEU A 526 6.53 40.53 33.52
CA LEU A 526 5.33 40.25 32.72
C LEU A 526 4.58 41.57 32.50
N ILE A 527 4.56 42.06 31.26
CA ILE A 527 4.00 43.38 30.93
C ILE A 527 2.60 43.22 30.35
N LEU A 528 1.59 43.77 31.03
CA LEU A 528 0.23 43.86 30.49
C LEU A 528 0.20 44.90 29.36
N LYS A 529 -0.13 44.47 28.14
CA LYS A 529 -0.22 45.33 26.95
C LYS A 529 -1.65 45.71 26.60
N GLY A 530 -2.60 44.80 26.79
CA GLY A 530 -4.00 45.01 26.45
C GLY A 530 -4.95 44.23 27.35
N SER A 531 -6.15 44.77 27.54
CA SER A 531 -7.25 44.08 28.21
C SER A 531 -8.57 44.42 27.53
N THR A 532 -9.40 43.42 27.25
CA THR A 532 -10.73 43.59 26.67
C THR A 532 -11.76 42.76 27.43
N ASN A 533 -13.05 43.07 27.27
CA ASN A 533 -14.13 42.28 27.85
C ASN A 533 -15.01 41.74 26.71
N MET A 534 -15.11 40.42 26.63
CA MET A 534 -15.92 39.73 25.65
C MET A 534 -17.41 39.80 26.02
N GLU A 535 -18.28 39.58 25.04
CA GLU A 535 -19.74 39.57 25.24
C GLU A 535 -20.19 38.46 26.18
N PHE A 536 -19.50 37.31 26.14
CA PHE A 536 -19.79 36.12 26.92
C PHE A 536 -18.50 35.55 27.53
N GLU A 537 -18.64 34.52 28.37
CA GLU A 537 -17.50 33.83 28.97
C GLU A 537 -16.66 33.12 27.89
N VAL A 538 -15.34 33.12 28.10
CA VAL A 538 -14.37 32.48 27.22
C VAL A 538 -14.27 30.99 27.56
N SER A 539 -14.37 30.12 26.55
CA SER A 539 -14.28 28.67 26.72
C SER A 539 -12.90 28.11 26.38
N CYS A 540 -12.26 28.58 25.31
CA CYS A 540 -10.94 28.15 24.86
C CYS A 540 -10.18 29.31 24.20
N LEU A 541 -8.85 29.23 24.23
CA LEU A 541 -7.93 30.25 23.70
C LEU A 541 -6.75 29.56 22.99
N ASP A 542 -6.26 30.15 21.90
CA ASP A 542 -4.97 29.78 21.31
C ASP A 542 -4.28 30.99 20.65
N ILE A 543 -2.95 31.01 20.74
CA ILE A 543 -2.07 32.08 20.25
C ILE A 543 -0.83 31.53 19.54
N THR A 544 -0.96 30.35 18.93
CA THR A 544 0.14 29.71 18.20
C THR A 544 0.54 30.58 17.00
N PRO A 545 1.84 30.92 16.82
CA PRO A 545 2.28 31.76 15.72
C PRO A 545 2.17 31.03 14.38
N ILE A 546 1.63 31.71 13.37
CA ILE A 546 1.31 31.13 12.05
C ILE A 546 2.39 31.45 11.00
N LYS A 547 3.14 32.54 11.17
CA LYS A 547 4.23 32.93 10.26
C LYS A 547 5.50 32.17 10.63
N ASP A 548 6.06 31.48 9.64
CA ASP A 548 7.37 30.85 9.75
C ASP A 548 8.42 31.94 10.12
N ASP A 549 9.31 31.63 11.07
CA ASP A 549 10.36 32.51 11.62
C ASP A 549 9.92 33.66 12.57
N CYS A 550 8.69 33.65 13.11
CA CYS A 550 8.23 34.64 14.09
C CYS A 550 7.82 34.03 15.44
N ASP A 551 8.41 34.53 16.53
CA ASP A 551 8.08 34.15 17.92
C ASP A 551 6.80 34.79 18.47
N THR A 552 6.19 35.71 17.71
CA THR A 552 4.99 36.47 18.10
C THR A 552 3.84 36.18 17.16
N SER A 553 2.65 35.93 17.72
CA SER A 553 1.41 35.84 16.97
C SER A 553 0.76 37.23 16.78
N GLU A 554 0.24 37.47 15.58
CA GLU A 554 -0.57 38.64 15.25
C GLU A 554 -2.05 38.46 15.62
N PHE A 555 -2.47 37.21 15.83
CA PHE A 555 -3.85 36.81 16.04
C PHE A 555 -4.03 35.96 17.30
N ILE A 556 -5.19 36.12 17.95
CA ILE A 556 -5.64 35.29 19.06
C ILE A 556 -6.96 34.67 18.62
N SER A 557 -7.07 33.34 18.75
CA SER A 557 -8.33 32.65 18.55
C SER A 557 -9.05 32.46 19.89
N VAL A 558 -10.35 32.75 19.91
CA VAL A 558 -11.18 32.75 21.12
C VAL A 558 -12.49 32.01 20.86
N GLY A 559 -12.80 31.01 21.67
CA GLY A 559 -14.11 30.36 21.73
C GLY A 559 -14.98 30.93 22.85
N LEU A 560 -16.28 31.10 22.61
CA LEU A 560 -17.24 31.64 23.59
C LEU A 560 -18.37 30.64 23.92
N TRP A 561 -18.91 30.73 25.14
CA TRP A 561 -19.94 29.80 25.64
C TRP A 561 -21.32 30.02 25.02
N THR A 562 -21.91 31.21 25.19
CA THR A 562 -23.36 31.41 24.97
C THR A 562 -23.76 31.53 23.51
N ASP A 563 -22.95 32.19 22.69
CA ASP A 563 -23.22 32.35 21.25
C ASP A 563 -22.53 31.31 20.38
N ILE A 564 -21.79 30.37 21.01
CA ILE A 564 -21.09 29.24 20.37
C ILE A 564 -20.38 29.72 19.11
N SER A 565 -19.54 30.73 19.32
CA SER A 565 -18.78 31.39 18.28
C SER A 565 -17.28 31.21 18.48
N VAL A 566 -16.56 31.18 17.36
CA VAL A 566 -15.11 31.30 17.34
C VAL A 566 -14.76 32.63 16.70
N ARG A 567 -13.90 33.39 17.37
CA ARG A 567 -13.51 34.73 16.98
C ARG A 567 -11.99 34.85 16.86
N ILE A 568 -11.55 35.63 15.89
CA ILE A 568 -10.14 36.05 15.76
C ILE A 568 -10.02 37.50 16.23
N LEU A 569 -9.15 37.71 17.21
CA LEU A 569 -8.77 39.03 17.69
C LEU A 569 -7.38 39.38 17.20
N LYS A 570 -7.15 40.67 16.90
CA LYS A 570 -5.84 41.16 16.47
C LYS A 570 -5.01 41.66 17.66
N VAL A 571 -3.74 41.29 17.72
CA VAL A 571 -2.77 41.76 18.73
C VAL A 571 -2.09 43.04 18.22
N PRO A 572 -1.83 44.06 19.06
CA PRO A 572 -2.05 44.13 20.51
C PRO A 572 -3.39 44.73 20.94
N ASP A 573 -4.16 45.30 20.02
CA ASP A 573 -5.36 46.10 20.34
C ASP A 573 -6.57 45.26 20.78
N LEU A 574 -6.52 43.93 20.61
CA LEU A 574 -7.58 42.97 20.90
C LEU A 574 -8.90 43.28 20.17
N SER A 575 -8.81 43.91 18.99
CA SER A 575 -9.97 44.20 18.14
C SER A 575 -10.44 42.93 17.43
N GLU A 576 -11.74 42.71 17.39
CA GLU A 576 -12.35 41.60 16.66
C GLU A 576 -12.21 41.77 15.14
N VAL A 577 -11.64 40.76 14.48
CA VAL A 577 -11.42 40.73 13.02
C VAL A 577 -12.48 39.88 12.33
N THR A 578 -12.74 38.69 12.86
CA THR A 578 -13.67 37.73 12.28
C THR A 578 -14.42 37.02 13.39
N LYS A 579 -15.73 36.81 13.16
CA LYS A 579 -16.64 36.10 14.05
C LYS A 579 -17.39 35.06 13.24
N GLU A 580 -17.27 33.80 13.64
CA GLU A 580 -17.94 32.68 12.99
C GLU A 580 -18.82 31.94 14.00
N TYR A 581 -20.07 31.67 13.61
CA TYR A 581 -21.01 30.90 14.44
C TYR A 581 -20.93 29.42 14.09
N LEU A 582 -20.65 28.57 15.08
CA LEU A 582 -20.55 27.12 14.85
C LEU A 582 -21.92 26.42 14.86
N GLY A 583 -22.92 27.04 15.50
CA GLY A 583 -24.28 26.50 15.63
C GLY A 583 -24.39 25.38 16.67
N GLY A 584 -25.63 25.07 17.08
CA GLY A 584 -25.94 24.05 18.09
C GLY A 584 -26.11 24.62 19.51
N GLU A 585 -26.07 23.74 20.52
CA GLU A 585 -26.16 24.09 21.95
C GLU A 585 -24.86 23.77 22.72
N ILE A 586 -23.86 23.22 22.04
CA ILE A 586 -22.67 22.62 22.66
C ILE A 586 -21.48 23.56 22.48
N ILE A 587 -20.78 23.85 23.59
CA ILE A 587 -19.72 24.85 23.63
C ILE A 587 -18.40 24.36 23.00
N PRO A 588 -17.56 25.28 22.46
CA PRO A 588 -16.19 24.99 22.08
C PRO A 588 -15.34 24.65 23.30
N ARG A 589 -14.53 23.59 23.22
CA ARG A 589 -13.65 23.13 24.31
C ARG A 589 -12.17 23.30 24.02
N SER A 590 -11.77 23.21 22.77
CA SER A 590 -10.38 23.41 22.35
C SER A 590 -10.33 24.15 21.02
N VAL A 591 -9.41 25.09 20.88
CA VAL A 591 -9.15 25.81 19.62
C VAL A 591 -7.64 25.78 19.36
N LEU A 592 -7.23 25.68 18.10
CA LEU A 592 -5.83 25.62 17.72
C LEU A 592 -5.60 26.17 16.31
N MET A 593 -4.66 27.10 16.17
CA MET A 593 -4.14 27.57 14.88
C MET A 593 -2.91 26.75 14.50
N THR A 594 -2.85 26.24 13.28
CA THR A 594 -1.72 25.43 12.80
C THR A 594 -1.47 25.61 11.30
N CYS A 595 -0.30 25.22 10.83
CA CYS A 595 0.08 25.24 9.41
C CYS A 595 0.41 23.83 8.95
N PHE A 596 -0.24 23.37 7.87
CA PHE A 596 0.03 22.09 7.23
C PHE A 596 0.37 22.31 5.75
N GLU A 597 1.50 21.76 5.28
CA GLU A 597 1.93 21.85 3.87
C GLU A 597 1.82 23.27 3.27
N GLY A 598 2.19 24.29 4.07
CA GLY A 598 2.16 25.71 3.67
C GLY A 598 0.82 26.43 3.87
N HIS A 599 -0.28 25.71 4.11
CA HIS A 599 -1.62 26.24 4.33
C HIS A 599 -1.94 26.38 5.82
N SER A 600 -2.56 27.49 6.21
CA SER A 600 -2.92 27.75 7.60
C SER A 600 -4.36 27.37 7.89
N TYR A 601 -4.57 26.70 9.02
CA TYR A 601 -5.87 26.20 9.45
C TYR A 601 -6.18 26.66 10.87
N LEU A 602 -7.47 26.82 11.14
CA LEU A 602 -8.01 26.93 12.47
C LEU A 602 -8.85 25.67 12.76
N LEU A 603 -8.51 24.98 13.84
CA LEU A 603 -9.23 23.81 14.34
C LEU A 603 -10.00 24.19 15.59
N CYS A 604 -11.29 23.82 15.67
CA CYS A 604 -12.14 24.07 16.83
C CYS A 604 -12.93 22.82 17.21
N ALA A 605 -12.61 22.23 18.35
CA ALA A 605 -13.32 21.08 18.91
C ALA A 605 -14.42 21.51 19.89
N LEU A 606 -15.56 20.83 19.82
CA LEU A 606 -16.74 21.01 20.65
C LEU A 606 -16.78 19.97 21.78
N GLY A 607 -17.73 20.15 22.71
CA GLY A 607 -17.90 19.27 23.87
C GLY A 607 -18.51 17.89 23.58
N ASP A 608 -19.04 17.67 22.38
CA ASP A 608 -19.66 16.41 21.93
C ASP A 608 -18.73 15.55 21.06
N GLY A 609 -17.45 15.93 20.96
CA GLY A 609 -16.48 15.29 20.08
C GLY A 609 -16.61 15.68 18.60
N SER A 610 -17.50 16.62 18.25
CA SER A 610 -17.49 17.28 16.94
C SER A 610 -16.34 18.28 16.85
N MET A 611 -15.74 18.41 15.67
CA MET A 611 -14.70 19.39 15.37
C MET A 611 -15.00 20.12 14.06
N TYR A 612 -14.82 21.44 14.06
CA TYR A 612 -14.80 22.26 12.87
C TYR A 612 -13.38 22.63 12.49
N TYR A 613 -13.11 22.70 11.19
CA TYR A 613 -11.88 23.28 10.69
C TYR A 613 -12.15 24.28 9.57
N PHE A 614 -11.27 25.28 9.49
CA PHE A 614 -11.34 26.39 8.56
C PHE A 614 -9.97 26.65 7.96
N LEU A 615 -9.93 27.11 6.72
CA LEU A 615 -8.73 27.67 6.13
C LEU A 615 -8.59 29.13 6.58
N LEU A 616 -7.46 29.46 7.19
CA LEU A 616 -7.19 30.75 7.81
C LEU A 616 -6.23 31.55 6.93
N ASN A 617 -6.66 32.73 6.49
CA ASN A 617 -5.78 33.62 5.74
C ASN A 617 -4.77 34.30 6.67
N LYS A 618 -3.47 34.06 6.45
CA LYS A 618 -2.34 34.59 7.25
C LYS A 618 -2.31 36.12 7.37
N VAL A 619 -2.92 36.85 6.44
CA VAL A 619 -2.87 38.33 6.38
C VAL A 619 -4.17 38.96 6.84
N THR A 620 -5.31 38.46 6.35
CA THR A 620 -6.62 39.08 6.63
C THR A 620 -7.27 38.54 7.91
N GLY A 621 -6.89 37.35 8.38
CA GLY A 621 -7.50 36.71 9.54
C GLY A 621 -8.92 36.19 9.29
N THR A 622 -9.36 36.11 8.02
CA THR A 622 -10.68 35.62 7.62
C THR A 622 -10.70 34.12 7.42
N PHE A 623 -11.85 33.50 7.66
CA PHE A 623 -12.09 32.07 7.45
C PHE A 623 -12.67 31.78 6.06
N THR A 624 -12.21 30.69 5.46
CA THR A 624 -12.81 30.06 4.27
C THR A 624 -12.95 28.55 4.51
N ASP A 625 -13.76 27.88 3.69
CA ASP A 625 -13.94 26.42 3.69
C ASP A 625 -14.26 25.80 5.06
N LYS A 626 -15.37 26.23 5.65
CA LYS A 626 -15.93 25.64 6.88
C LYS A 626 -16.28 24.17 6.64
N LYS A 627 -15.63 23.26 7.37
CA LYS A 627 -15.92 21.82 7.34
C LYS A 627 -16.10 21.28 8.75
N LYS A 628 -16.92 20.24 8.90
CA LYS A 628 -17.26 19.59 10.18
C LYS A 628 -16.87 18.10 10.11
N VAL A 629 -16.29 17.58 11.18
CA VAL A 629 -15.95 16.16 11.37
C VAL A 629 -16.31 15.76 12.80
N THR A 630 -16.65 14.50 13.04
CA THR A 630 -16.88 13.97 14.39
C THR A 630 -15.79 12.95 14.71
N LEU A 631 -15.03 13.19 15.79
CA LEU A 631 -13.88 12.37 16.19
C LEU A 631 -14.26 11.36 17.28
N GLY A 632 -15.08 11.77 18.24
CA GLY A 632 -15.50 10.95 19.37
C GLY A 632 -16.82 11.44 19.97
N THR A 633 -17.11 11.03 21.20
CA THR A 633 -18.28 11.49 21.96
C THR A 633 -17.91 12.38 23.15
N GLN A 634 -16.64 12.34 23.56
CA GLN A 634 -16.09 13.14 24.66
C GLN A 634 -15.49 14.46 24.15
N PRO A 635 -15.35 15.48 25.02
CA PRO A 635 -14.75 16.75 24.66
C PRO A 635 -13.28 16.59 24.27
N THR A 636 -12.96 16.96 23.03
CA THR A 636 -11.61 16.77 22.47
C THR A 636 -10.65 17.89 22.83
N VAL A 637 -9.42 17.55 23.22
CA VAL A 637 -8.31 18.50 23.44
C VAL A 637 -7.30 18.39 22.30
N LEU A 638 -6.95 19.52 21.68
CA LEU A 638 -6.03 19.57 20.54
C LEU A 638 -4.61 19.96 21.00
N LYS A 639 -3.60 19.22 20.52
CA LYS A 639 -2.18 19.49 20.79
C LYS A 639 -1.33 19.32 19.56
N THR A 640 -0.49 20.29 19.25
CA THR A 640 0.51 20.17 18.18
C THR A 640 1.68 19.31 18.63
N PHE A 641 2.22 18.50 17.73
CA PHE A 641 3.49 17.81 17.90
C PHE A 641 4.23 17.72 16.56
N ARG A 642 5.53 17.42 16.60
CA ARG A 642 6.36 17.27 15.40
C ARG A 642 6.80 15.82 15.28
N SER A 643 6.71 15.26 14.07
CA SER A 643 7.25 13.93 13.73
C SER A 643 7.99 14.00 12.39
N LEU A 644 9.22 13.48 12.34
CA LEU A 644 10.04 13.37 11.12
C LEU A 644 10.10 14.66 10.26
N SER A 645 10.12 15.84 10.92
CA SER A 645 10.07 17.22 10.36
C SER A 645 8.69 17.83 10.02
N THR A 646 7.60 17.07 10.09
CA THR A 646 6.24 17.56 9.85
C THR A 646 5.54 17.95 11.15
N VAL A 647 4.71 19.01 11.11
CA VAL A 647 3.86 19.42 12.24
C VAL A 647 2.50 18.75 12.10
N ASN A 648 2.09 18.03 13.13
CA ASN A 648 0.86 17.27 13.21
C ASN A 648 0.05 17.69 14.45
N VAL A 649 -1.24 17.38 14.48
CA VAL A 649 -2.11 17.68 15.63
C VAL A 649 -2.66 16.39 16.21
N PHE A 650 -2.51 16.20 17.51
CA PHE A 650 -3.11 15.12 18.28
C PHE A 650 -4.41 15.59 18.91
N ALA A 651 -5.50 14.90 18.62
CA ALA A 651 -6.82 15.08 19.19
C ALA A 651 -7.03 14.06 20.31
N CYS A 652 -6.96 14.53 21.55
CA CYS A 652 -7.16 13.73 22.76
C CYS A 652 -8.67 13.56 23.00
N SER A 653 -9.18 12.33 22.98
CA SER A 653 -10.59 12.00 23.21
C SER A 653 -10.71 10.53 23.64
N ASP A 654 -11.96 10.07 23.81
CA ASP A 654 -12.37 8.66 23.84
C ASP A 654 -12.10 7.89 22.53
N ARG A 655 -11.84 8.62 21.44
CA ARG A 655 -11.29 8.10 20.19
C ARG A 655 -10.12 8.99 19.81
N PRO A 656 -8.90 8.69 20.27
CA PRO A 656 -7.75 9.54 20.00
C PRO A 656 -7.44 9.54 18.49
N THR A 657 -7.20 10.71 17.92
CA THR A 657 -6.99 10.88 16.47
C THR A 657 -5.79 11.77 16.19
N VAL A 658 -4.97 11.41 15.21
CA VAL A 658 -3.94 12.28 14.66
C VAL A 658 -4.48 12.94 13.39
N ILE A 659 -4.32 14.26 13.34
CA ILE A 659 -4.70 15.13 12.24
C ILE A 659 -3.42 15.60 11.56
N TYR A 660 -3.31 15.31 10.27
CA TYR A 660 -2.18 15.68 9.43
C TYR A 660 -2.67 16.05 8.04
N SER A 661 -1.80 16.64 7.20
CA SER A 661 -2.12 16.88 5.79
C SER A 661 -1.37 15.90 4.91
N SER A 662 -2.07 15.37 3.91
CA SER A 662 -1.50 14.59 2.83
C SER A 662 -2.14 15.07 1.52
N ASN A 663 -1.32 15.44 0.54
CA ASN A 663 -1.78 15.99 -0.75
C ASN A 663 -2.69 17.22 -0.59
N HIS A 664 -2.35 18.13 0.32
CA HIS A 664 -3.10 19.35 0.65
C HIS A 664 -4.52 19.11 1.20
N LYS A 665 -4.79 17.90 1.71
CA LYS A 665 -6.04 17.52 2.36
C LYS A 665 -5.78 17.06 3.79
N LEU A 666 -6.62 17.51 4.73
CA LEU A 666 -6.58 17.01 6.10
C LEU A 666 -7.06 15.57 6.18
N VAL A 667 -6.26 14.72 6.82
CA VAL A 667 -6.52 13.31 7.08
C VAL A 667 -6.62 13.09 8.58
N PHE A 668 -7.55 12.23 8.97
CA PHE A 668 -7.88 11.88 10.34
C PHE A 668 -7.59 10.39 10.54
N SER A 669 -6.55 10.07 11.29
CA SER A 669 -6.16 8.68 11.57
C SER A 669 -6.32 8.39 13.05
N ASN A 670 -7.12 7.38 13.39
CA ASN A 670 -7.30 6.96 14.77
C ASN A 670 -6.01 6.38 15.33
N VAL A 671 -5.77 6.57 16.61
CA VAL A 671 -4.63 5.99 17.32
C VAL A 671 -5.12 4.78 18.11
N ASN A 672 -4.31 3.72 18.12
CA ASN A 672 -4.63 2.43 18.71
C ASN A 672 -4.54 2.41 20.25
N ILE A 673 -5.15 3.41 20.89
CA ILE A 673 -5.28 3.55 22.33
C ILE A 673 -6.74 3.86 22.65
N LYS A 674 -7.27 3.26 23.71
CA LYS A 674 -8.68 3.40 24.10
C LYS A 674 -9.10 4.83 24.39
N GLU A 675 -8.32 5.56 25.17
CA GLU A 675 -8.63 6.92 25.59
C GLU A 675 -7.35 7.67 25.93
N VAL A 676 -7.26 8.91 25.49
CA VAL A 676 -6.17 9.82 25.85
C VAL A 676 -6.80 11.12 26.27
N ASN A 677 -6.55 11.52 27.51
CA ASN A 677 -7.08 12.76 28.08
C ASN A 677 -6.17 13.95 27.75
N HIS A 678 -4.86 13.75 27.91
CA HIS A 678 -3.85 14.78 27.70
C HIS A 678 -2.62 14.20 27.03
N MET A 679 -1.98 15.02 26.21
CA MET A 679 -0.80 14.66 25.45
C MET A 679 0.20 15.81 25.47
N CYS A 680 1.49 15.49 25.51
CA CYS A 680 2.54 16.44 25.19
C CYS A 680 3.68 15.78 24.40
N SER A 681 4.35 16.57 23.57
CA SER A 681 5.62 16.16 22.95
C SER A 681 6.72 16.11 24.02
N LEU A 682 7.56 15.08 23.98
CA LEU A 682 8.69 14.90 24.88
C LEU A 682 9.93 14.55 24.07
N ASN A 683 10.94 15.42 24.07
CA ASN A 683 12.21 15.14 23.40
C ASN A 683 13.36 15.15 24.41
N SER A 684 13.54 14.03 25.10
CA SER A 684 14.58 13.85 26.12
C SER A 684 15.77 13.04 25.59
N GLU A 685 16.85 12.95 26.36
CA GLU A 685 18.03 12.16 25.98
C GLU A 685 17.72 10.66 25.90
N ALA A 686 16.90 10.13 26.81
CA ALA A 686 16.49 8.72 26.82
C ALA A 686 15.29 8.43 25.92
N TYR A 687 14.39 9.40 25.78
CA TYR A 687 13.21 9.31 24.92
C TYR A 687 13.28 10.40 23.85
N PRO A 688 14.08 10.21 22.78
CA PRO A 688 14.14 11.14 21.67
C PRO A 688 12.84 11.10 20.86
N ASP A 689 12.41 12.26 20.37
CA ASP A 689 11.22 12.42 19.49
C ASP A 689 9.97 11.63 19.93
N SER A 690 9.74 11.57 21.25
CA SER A 690 8.69 10.78 21.87
C SER A 690 7.47 11.63 22.26
N LEU A 691 6.39 10.95 22.63
CA LEU A 691 5.15 11.53 23.14
C LEU A 691 4.90 11.00 24.54
N ALA A 692 4.45 11.87 25.44
CA ALA A 692 3.87 11.46 26.70
C ALA A 692 2.34 11.57 26.59
N LEU A 693 1.64 10.52 27.03
CA LEU A 693 0.20 10.36 26.91
C LEU A 693 -0.36 10.02 28.28
N ALA A 694 -1.36 10.78 28.73
CA ALA A 694 -2.04 10.54 30.00
C ALA A 694 -3.42 9.95 29.75
N THR A 695 -3.64 8.77 30.33
CA THR A 695 -4.95 8.12 30.44
C THR A 695 -5.59 8.47 31.80
N ASP A 696 -6.74 7.90 32.12
CA ASP A 696 -7.36 8.04 33.44
C ASP A 696 -6.51 7.43 34.58
N SER A 697 -5.70 6.41 34.25
CA SER A 697 -4.96 5.59 35.23
C SER A 697 -3.44 5.76 35.17
N SER A 698 -2.87 6.05 34.02
CA SER A 698 -1.42 5.98 33.79
C SER A 698 -0.91 7.03 32.80
N VAL A 699 0.39 7.30 32.86
CA VAL A 699 1.16 8.06 31.88
C VAL A 699 2.03 7.09 31.09
N THR A 700 1.82 7.04 29.78
CA THR A 700 2.63 6.25 28.86
C THR A 700 3.56 7.18 28.09
N ILE A 701 4.84 6.82 27.98
CA ILE A 701 5.84 7.49 27.15
C ILE A 701 6.18 6.55 26.00
N GLY A 702 6.05 7.03 24.77
CA GLY A 702 6.27 6.20 23.59
C GLY A 702 6.52 7.01 22.34
N THR A 703 7.10 6.37 21.34
CA THR A 703 7.21 6.94 19.99
C THR A 703 5.97 6.61 19.19
N ILE A 704 5.55 7.55 18.35
CA ILE A 704 4.44 7.32 17.43
C ILE A 704 4.97 6.61 16.18
N ASP A 705 4.21 5.62 15.70
CA ASP A 705 4.51 4.99 14.41
C ASP A 705 4.31 5.99 13.26
N GLU A 706 4.67 5.59 12.04
CA GLU A 706 4.44 6.40 10.86
C GLU A 706 2.95 6.77 10.72
N ILE A 707 2.68 8.05 10.46
CA ILE A 707 1.32 8.60 10.46
C ILE A 707 0.62 8.21 9.14
N GLN A 708 -0.07 7.07 9.16
CA GLN A 708 -0.83 6.52 8.03
C GLN A 708 -2.25 6.10 8.47
N LYS A 709 -3.16 5.87 7.51
CA LYS A 709 -4.53 5.35 7.81
C LYS A 709 -4.46 3.89 8.30
N LEU A 710 -3.65 3.08 7.62
CA LEU A 710 -3.39 1.68 7.96
C LEU A 710 -1.93 1.55 8.38
N HIS A 711 -1.69 1.01 9.56
CA HIS A 711 -0.35 0.66 10.02
C HIS A 711 0.04 -0.73 9.50
N ILE A 712 1.19 -0.81 8.84
CA ILE A 712 1.69 -2.05 8.24
C ILE A 712 2.99 -2.45 8.92
N ARG A 713 2.96 -3.51 9.72
CA ARG A 713 4.15 -4.13 10.29
C ARG A 713 4.66 -5.22 9.36
N THR A 714 5.97 -5.20 9.09
CA THR A 714 6.64 -6.15 8.21
C THR A 714 7.47 -7.15 9.01
N VAL A 715 7.31 -8.44 8.70
CA VAL A 715 8.13 -9.52 9.24
C VAL A 715 8.83 -10.21 8.06
N PRO A 716 10.13 -9.96 7.82
CA PRO A 716 10.85 -10.56 6.71
C PRO A 716 11.07 -12.06 6.94
N LEU A 717 10.81 -12.87 5.92
CA LEU A 717 11.06 -14.31 5.94
C LEU A 717 12.28 -14.70 5.09
N TYR A 718 12.65 -13.87 4.11
CA TYR A 718 13.71 -14.14 3.13
C TYR A 718 13.50 -15.41 2.27
N GLU A 719 12.27 -15.91 2.26
CA GLU A 719 11.77 -17.02 1.45
C GLU A 719 10.27 -16.82 1.18
N SER A 720 9.74 -17.42 0.12
CA SER A 720 8.37 -17.09 -0.35
C SER A 720 7.30 -17.73 0.54
N PRO A 721 6.42 -16.96 1.21
CA PRO A 721 5.26 -17.52 1.89
C PRO A 721 4.16 -17.88 0.86
N ARG A 722 3.46 -19.00 1.09
CA ARG A 722 2.43 -19.53 0.18
C ARG A 722 1.03 -19.53 0.79
N ARG A 723 0.90 -19.98 2.04
CA ARG A 723 -0.39 -20.15 2.74
C ARG A 723 -0.26 -19.92 4.23
N ILE A 724 -1.31 -19.41 4.86
CA ILE A 724 -1.33 -19.10 6.29
C ILE A 724 -2.60 -19.59 6.98
N ALA A 725 -2.45 -20.15 8.18
CA ALA A 725 -3.55 -20.50 9.06
C ALA A 725 -3.25 -20.04 10.50
N TYR A 726 -4.24 -19.43 11.15
CA TYR A 726 -4.14 -19.05 12.56
C TYR A 726 -4.71 -20.16 13.46
N GLN A 727 -4.04 -20.43 14.58
CA GLN A 727 -4.53 -21.35 15.60
C GLN A 727 -4.66 -20.61 16.92
N GLU A 728 -5.91 -20.25 17.26
CA GLU A 728 -6.20 -19.46 18.45
C GLU A 728 -5.82 -20.21 19.74
N GLN A 729 -6.05 -21.52 19.83
CA GLN A 729 -5.80 -22.27 21.06
C GLN A 729 -4.33 -22.23 21.50
N THR A 730 -3.42 -22.19 20.53
CA THR A 730 -1.97 -22.16 20.77
C THR A 730 -1.37 -20.78 20.57
N GLN A 731 -2.16 -19.80 20.10
CA GLN A 731 -1.72 -18.44 19.82
C GLN A 731 -0.55 -18.42 18.81
N THR A 732 -0.62 -19.28 17.78
CA THR A 732 0.42 -19.43 16.75
C THR A 732 -0.14 -19.36 15.34
N PHE A 733 0.71 -18.97 14.39
CA PHE A 733 0.47 -19.06 12.96
C PHE A 733 1.19 -20.28 12.37
N GLY A 734 0.50 -21.04 11.52
CA GLY A 734 1.10 -22.03 10.64
C GLY A 734 1.26 -21.42 9.25
N VAL A 735 2.49 -21.37 8.73
CA VAL A 735 2.81 -20.77 7.43
C VAL A 735 3.53 -21.79 6.56
N LEU A 736 3.03 -22.01 5.34
CA LEU A 736 3.77 -22.77 4.33
C LEU A 736 4.69 -21.83 3.57
N SER A 737 5.98 -22.17 3.49
CA SER A 737 6.99 -21.39 2.78
C SER A 737 7.74 -22.23 1.75
N THR A 738 8.40 -21.56 0.79
CA THR A 738 9.33 -22.18 -0.16
C THR A 738 10.60 -21.35 -0.28
N ARG A 739 11.75 -22.02 -0.20
CA ARG A 739 13.07 -21.45 -0.45
C ARG A 739 13.74 -22.12 -1.64
N ILE A 740 14.75 -21.45 -2.21
CA ILE A 740 15.56 -22.00 -3.29
C ILE A 740 16.90 -22.47 -2.72
N ASP A 741 17.19 -23.75 -2.91
CA ASP A 741 18.49 -24.34 -2.61
C ASP A 741 19.22 -24.60 -3.95
N ILE A 742 20.53 -24.36 -3.98
CA ILE A 742 21.38 -24.53 -5.16
C ILE A 742 22.16 -25.83 -5.02
N GLN A 743 22.15 -26.63 -6.09
CA GLN A 743 22.94 -27.86 -6.16
C GLN A 743 24.41 -27.54 -6.42
N ASP A 744 25.29 -27.85 -5.47
CA ASP A 744 26.73 -27.76 -5.63
C ASP A 744 27.41 -29.14 -5.53
N SER A 745 28.75 -29.15 -5.49
CA SER A 745 29.58 -30.36 -5.43
C SER A 745 29.47 -31.10 -4.09
N THR A 746 28.95 -30.44 -3.07
CA THR A 746 28.77 -30.94 -1.70
C THR A 746 27.34 -31.38 -1.40
N GLY A 747 26.36 -30.89 -2.18
CA GLY A 747 24.96 -31.25 -2.04
C GLY A 747 24.03 -30.10 -2.40
N LEU A 748 22.80 -30.16 -1.90
CA LEU A 748 21.83 -29.09 -1.99
C LEU A 748 22.09 -28.11 -0.84
N ASN A 749 22.43 -26.86 -1.13
CA ASN A 749 22.71 -25.85 -0.11
C ASN A 749 21.78 -24.63 -0.27
N PRO A 750 21.24 -24.07 0.82
CA PRO A 750 20.42 -22.86 0.74
C PRO A 750 21.17 -21.70 0.09
N ALA A 751 20.50 -20.98 -0.81
CA ALA A 751 21.09 -19.79 -1.45
C ALA A 751 21.39 -18.66 -0.45
N ARG A 752 20.60 -18.57 0.63
CA ARG A 752 20.73 -17.58 1.71
C ARG A 752 20.09 -18.08 3.01
N PRO A 753 20.45 -17.51 4.18
CA PRO A 753 19.68 -17.69 5.40
C PRO A 753 18.24 -17.19 5.23
N SER A 754 17.29 -17.92 5.80
CA SER A 754 15.86 -17.66 5.67
C SER A 754 15.10 -18.17 6.90
N ALA A 755 13.82 -17.83 6.99
CA ALA A 755 12.96 -18.22 8.12
C ALA A 755 13.01 -19.73 8.42
N SER A 756 12.96 -20.59 7.40
CA SER A 756 13.03 -22.04 7.59
C SER A 756 14.38 -22.55 8.11
N THR A 757 15.48 -21.85 7.83
CA THR A 757 16.85 -22.23 8.23
C THR A 757 17.28 -21.60 9.55
N MET A 758 16.62 -20.51 9.96
CA MET A 758 16.90 -19.76 11.21
C MET A 758 15.93 -20.08 12.35
N ALA A 759 15.03 -21.04 12.18
CA ALA A 759 14.06 -21.43 13.21
C ALA A 759 14.74 -21.93 14.50
N GLN A 760 14.10 -21.69 15.65
CA GLN A 760 14.61 -22.14 16.96
C GLN A 760 14.78 -23.67 17.02
N GLN A 761 13.88 -24.40 16.36
CA GLN A 761 13.95 -25.84 16.18
C GLN A 761 13.64 -26.20 14.72
N SER A 762 14.46 -27.08 14.13
CA SER A 762 14.28 -27.57 12.77
C SER A 762 14.20 -29.09 12.76
N PHE A 763 13.24 -29.66 12.02
CA PHE A 763 13.14 -31.09 11.79
C PHE A 763 13.21 -31.43 10.31
N ILE A 764 14.13 -32.33 9.98
CA ILE A 764 14.33 -32.89 8.65
C ILE A 764 14.01 -34.39 8.73
N PRO A 765 13.03 -34.90 7.97
CA PRO A 765 12.72 -36.33 7.95
C PRO A 765 13.95 -37.18 7.58
N SER A 766 14.14 -38.33 8.23
CA SER A 766 15.37 -39.15 8.11
C SER A 766 15.69 -39.63 6.69
N SER A 767 14.67 -39.78 5.84
CA SER A 767 14.80 -40.09 4.40
C SER A 767 15.47 -38.97 3.61
N VAL A 768 15.34 -37.72 4.04
CA VAL A 768 15.95 -36.53 3.43
C VAL A 768 17.39 -36.35 3.93
N ALA A 769 17.62 -36.61 5.22
CA ALA A 769 18.95 -36.56 5.82
C ALA A 769 19.96 -37.53 5.17
N SER A 770 19.50 -38.69 4.67
CA SER A 770 20.34 -39.65 3.92
C SER A 770 20.77 -39.18 2.52
N LEU A 771 20.04 -38.23 1.91
CA LEU A 771 20.39 -37.64 0.61
C LEU A 771 21.34 -36.44 0.78
N ALA A 772 21.25 -35.73 1.91
CA ALA A 772 22.12 -34.59 2.24
C ALA A 772 23.51 -34.99 2.78
N GLY A 773 23.77 -36.28 3.03
CA GLY A 773 25.03 -36.75 3.62
C GLY A 773 25.55 -38.04 3.00
N VAL A 774 26.52 -37.94 2.07
CA VAL A 774 27.38 -39.07 1.71
C VAL A 774 28.76 -38.90 2.35
N LYS A 775 29.00 -39.65 3.43
CA LYS A 775 30.32 -40.27 3.68
C LYS A 775 30.15 -41.77 3.94
N SER A 776 30.78 -42.52 3.04
CA SER A 776 31.18 -43.92 3.08
C SER A 776 30.09 -45.02 3.14
N GLY A 777 30.12 -45.87 2.12
CA GLY A 777 29.98 -47.30 2.31
C GLY A 777 28.72 -47.94 1.74
N THR A 778 28.96 -48.86 0.80
CA THR A 778 28.07 -49.92 0.29
C THR A 778 26.97 -49.53 -0.70
N SER A 779 27.22 -49.97 -1.93
CA SER A 779 26.30 -50.09 -3.06
C SER A 779 25.02 -50.87 -2.69
N GLY A 780 23.87 -50.22 -2.77
CA GLY A 780 22.55 -50.83 -2.77
C GLY A 780 21.69 -50.17 -3.85
N LEU A 781 21.21 -50.98 -4.80
CA LEU A 781 20.38 -50.55 -5.93
C LEU A 781 19.04 -49.96 -5.46
N LEU A 782 18.71 -48.77 -5.95
CA LEU A 782 17.36 -48.19 -5.91
C LEU A 782 17.06 -47.48 -7.24
N GLY A 783 15.92 -47.87 -7.84
CA GLY A 783 15.00 -47.01 -8.59
C GLY A 783 15.51 -46.29 -9.84
N THR A 784 15.16 -46.83 -11.01
CA THR A 784 15.26 -46.18 -12.33
C THR A 784 14.47 -44.86 -12.37
N GLY A 785 15.14 -43.72 -12.61
CA GLY A 785 14.48 -42.48 -13.05
C GLY A 785 15.07 -41.13 -12.66
N THR A 786 16.19 -41.02 -11.94
CA THR A 786 16.75 -39.70 -11.59
C THR A 786 17.82 -39.26 -12.58
N SER A 787 17.57 -38.13 -13.24
CA SER A 787 18.59 -37.34 -13.93
C SER A 787 19.77 -37.07 -12.99
N VAL A 788 20.99 -37.06 -13.53
CA VAL A 788 22.17 -36.65 -12.77
C VAL A 788 21.94 -35.20 -12.35
N PRO A 789 21.98 -34.86 -11.05
CA PRO A 789 21.76 -33.48 -10.60
C PRO A 789 22.81 -32.57 -11.26
N GLU A 790 22.34 -31.56 -11.98
CA GLU A 790 23.19 -30.65 -12.73
C GLU A 790 23.79 -29.62 -11.76
N TYR A 791 25.10 -29.35 -11.87
CA TYR A 791 25.78 -28.41 -10.99
C TYR A 791 25.25 -27.00 -11.25
N GLY A 792 24.79 -26.31 -10.21
CA GLY A 792 24.16 -24.99 -10.28
C GLY A 792 22.64 -25.03 -10.49
N GLN A 793 22.01 -26.21 -10.48
CA GLN A 793 20.55 -26.31 -10.58
C GLN A 793 19.87 -25.76 -9.31
N GLU A 794 18.86 -24.90 -9.51
CA GLU A 794 17.98 -24.40 -8.46
C GLU A 794 16.86 -25.42 -8.16
N VAL A 795 16.61 -25.67 -6.87
CA VAL A 795 15.59 -26.60 -6.40
C VAL A 795 14.74 -25.93 -5.31
N GLU A 796 13.42 -25.96 -5.49
CA GLU A 796 12.48 -25.48 -4.48
C GLU A 796 12.36 -26.46 -3.31
N VAL A 797 12.47 -25.94 -2.09
CA VAL A 797 12.29 -26.69 -0.84
C VAL A 797 11.18 -26.05 -0.01
N HIS A 798 10.11 -26.81 0.22
CA HIS A 798 8.96 -26.36 0.99
C HIS A 798 9.06 -26.72 2.48
N ASN A 799 8.55 -25.82 3.32
CA ASN A 799 8.57 -25.97 4.78
C ASN A 799 7.22 -25.57 5.39
N LEU A 800 6.89 -26.16 6.53
CA LEU A 800 5.87 -25.67 7.45
C LEU A 800 6.57 -24.94 8.59
N LEU A 801 6.25 -23.65 8.74
CA LEU A 801 6.74 -22.79 9.81
C LEU A 801 5.65 -22.62 10.87
N ILE A 802 6.03 -22.72 12.14
CA ILE A 802 5.20 -22.32 13.27
C ILE A 802 5.76 -21.01 13.82
N ILE A 803 4.93 -19.98 13.80
CA ILE A 803 5.31 -18.61 14.14
C ILE A 803 4.48 -18.15 15.34
N ASP A 804 5.13 -17.53 16.32
CA ASP A 804 4.46 -16.94 17.49
C ASP A 804 3.64 -15.71 17.10
N GLN A 805 2.45 -15.53 17.66
CA GLN A 805 1.59 -14.41 17.25
C GLN A 805 2.05 -13.02 17.72
N HIS A 806 2.86 -12.94 18.79
CA HIS A 806 3.23 -11.66 19.41
C HIS A 806 4.57 -11.18 18.88
N THR A 807 5.56 -12.05 18.97
CA THR A 807 6.95 -11.79 18.56
C THR A 807 7.15 -11.97 17.06
N PHE A 808 6.35 -12.83 16.43
CA PHE A 808 6.54 -13.30 15.05
C PHE A 808 7.87 -14.03 14.83
N GLU A 809 8.48 -14.55 15.90
CA GLU A 809 9.63 -15.44 15.78
C GLU A 809 9.22 -16.82 15.26
N VAL A 810 10.12 -17.44 14.48
CA VAL A 810 9.93 -18.79 13.95
C VAL A 810 10.29 -19.82 15.02
N LEU A 811 9.27 -20.35 15.69
CA LEU A 811 9.40 -21.33 16.77
C LEU A 811 9.86 -22.70 16.24
N TYR A 812 9.32 -23.12 15.09
CA TYR A 812 9.59 -24.44 14.53
C TYR A 812 9.56 -24.42 13.00
N SER A 813 10.45 -25.19 12.38
CA SER A 813 10.50 -25.42 10.94
C SER A 813 10.47 -26.93 10.65
N TYR A 814 9.46 -27.38 9.92
CA TYR A 814 9.34 -28.75 9.43
C TYR A 814 9.55 -28.79 7.92
N GLN A 815 10.63 -29.43 7.47
CA GLN A 815 10.95 -29.53 6.05
C GLN A 815 10.17 -30.69 5.39
N LEU A 816 9.50 -30.41 4.28
CA LEU A 816 8.83 -31.43 3.46
C LEU A 816 9.85 -32.31 2.70
N MET A 817 9.38 -33.38 2.08
CA MET A 817 10.25 -34.29 1.32
C MET A 817 10.79 -33.61 0.03
N PRO A 818 11.91 -34.08 -0.54
CA PRO A 818 12.36 -33.61 -1.84
C PRO A 818 11.26 -33.73 -2.89
N GLN A 819 11.14 -32.71 -3.75
CA GLN A 819 10.08 -32.61 -4.78
C GLN A 819 8.65 -32.54 -4.22
N GLU A 820 8.47 -32.34 -2.92
CA GLU A 820 7.15 -32.18 -2.29
C GLU A 820 6.82 -30.70 -2.06
N TYR A 821 5.68 -30.27 -2.59
CA TYR A 821 5.20 -28.91 -2.57
C TYR A 821 4.06 -28.78 -1.56
N GLY A 822 4.19 -27.87 -0.60
CA GLY A 822 3.11 -27.53 0.32
C GLY A 822 2.07 -26.65 -0.37
N MET A 823 0.86 -27.16 -0.57
CA MET A 823 -0.17 -26.53 -1.40
C MET A 823 -1.25 -25.80 -0.60
N SER A 824 -1.71 -26.39 0.50
CA SER A 824 -2.73 -25.79 1.38
C SER A 824 -2.53 -26.18 2.84
N ILE A 825 -3.00 -25.31 3.73
CA ILE A 825 -2.97 -25.50 5.18
C ILE A 825 -4.28 -25.02 5.78
N MET A 826 -4.71 -25.66 6.86
CA MET A 826 -5.82 -25.22 7.69
C MET A 826 -5.58 -25.59 9.16
N SER A 827 -6.22 -24.85 10.07
CA SER A 827 -6.26 -25.16 11.50
C SER A 827 -7.70 -25.48 11.88
N CYS A 828 -7.94 -26.63 12.51
CA CYS A 828 -9.30 -27.06 12.87
C CYS A 828 -9.32 -28.09 14.00
N GLN A 829 -10.51 -28.30 14.56
CA GLN A 829 -10.84 -29.45 15.39
C GLN A 829 -11.57 -30.48 14.54
N LEU A 830 -11.29 -31.77 14.78
CA LEU A 830 -11.76 -32.86 13.93
C LEU A 830 -12.61 -33.86 14.73
N GLY A 831 -13.79 -34.19 14.20
CA GLY A 831 -14.76 -35.07 14.82
C GLY A 831 -15.13 -34.61 16.22
N ASN A 832 -15.01 -35.53 17.19
CA ASN A 832 -15.21 -35.24 18.62
C ASN A 832 -13.89 -35.10 19.39
N ASP A 833 -12.75 -34.99 18.69
CA ASP A 833 -11.44 -34.83 19.33
C ASP A 833 -11.29 -33.37 19.82
N PRO A 834 -11.04 -33.14 21.12
CA PRO A 834 -10.85 -31.79 21.64
C PRO A 834 -9.54 -31.13 21.18
N CYS A 835 -8.61 -31.91 20.60
CA CYS A 835 -7.36 -31.37 20.11
C CYS A 835 -7.58 -30.54 18.83
N THR A 836 -6.84 -29.44 18.72
CA THR A 836 -6.78 -28.65 17.49
C THR A 836 -5.53 -29.05 16.70
N TYR A 837 -5.68 -29.22 15.39
CA TYR A 837 -4.64 -29.73 14.51
C TYR A 837 -4.34 -28.76 13.38
N TYR A 838 -3.07 -28.73 12.95
CA TYR A 838 -2.70 -28.19 11.65
C TYR A 838 -2.77 -29.32 10.61
N VAL A 839 -3.56 -29.12 9.56
CA VAL A 839 -3.66 -30.05 8.44
C VAL A 839 -2.94 -29.43 7.25
N VAL A 840 -1.94 -30.12 6.70
CA VAL A 840 -1.14 -29.67 5.55
C VAL A 840 -1.33 -30.63 4.39
N ALA A 841 -1.65 -30.08 3.22
CA ALA A 841 -1.65 -30.80 1.96
C ALA A 841 -0.30 -30.64 1.27
N ALA A 842 0.33 -31.76 0.97
CA ALA A 842 1.63 -31.83 0.32
C ALA A 842 1.54 -32.66 -0.97
N THR A 843 2.19 -32.22 -2.04
CA THR A 843 2.05 -32.80 -3.39
C THR A 843 3.41 -33.08 -3.99
N THR A 844 3.62 -34.27 -4.56
CA THR A 844 4.87 -34.61 -5.24
C THR A 844 4.86 -34.08 -6.67
N VAL A 845 5.77 -33.17 -6.99
CA VAL A 845 5.89 -32.51 -8.30
C VAL A 845 7.09 -33.07 -9.05
N ASN A 846 6.82 -33.75 -10.17
CA ASN A 846 7.85 -34.25 -11.08
C ASN A 846 7.90 -33.35 -12.33
N PRO A 847 9.05 -32.77 -12.70
CA PRO A 847 9.17 -31.92 -13.88
C PRO A 847 8.78 -32.59 -15.20
N GLU A 848 8.89 -33.91 -15.29
CA GLU A 848 8.50 -34.70 -16.48
C GLU A 848 6.98 -34.93 -16.58
N GLU A 849 6.21 -34.64 -15.54
CA GLU A 849 4.77 -34.88 -15.49
C GLU A 849 3.97 -33.58 -15.69
N ASN A 850 3.03 -33.59 -16.64
CA ASN A 850 2.13 -32.45 -16.87
C ASN A 850 1.19 -32.16 -15.69
N GLN A 851 0.91 -33.16 -14.85
CA GLN A 851 0.06 -33.04 -13.67
C GLN A 851 0.56 -33.96 -12.55
N PRO A 852 0.57 -33.50 -11.29
CA PRO A 852 0.95 -34.35 -10.16
C PRO A 852 0.00 -35.53 -9.99
N LYS A 853 0.57 -36.73 -9.82
CA LYS A 853 -0.18 -37.98 -9.62
C LYS A 853 -0.19 -38.45 -8.16
N GLN A 854 0.67 -37.88 -7.32
CA GLN A 854 0.88 -38.30 -5.93
C GLN A 854 0.88 -37.09 -5.01
N GLY A 855 0.36 -37.28 -3.80
CA GLY A 855 0.40 -36.32 -2.71
C GLY A 855 -0.02 -36.98 -1.40
N ARG A 856 -0.05 -36.21 -0.31
CA ARG A 856 -0.50 -36.67 1.00
C ARG A 856 -1.05 -35.53 1.85
N LEU A 857 -1.92 -35.89 2.78
CA LEU A 857 -2.42 -35.03 3.84
C LEU A 857 -1.67 -35.36 5.13
N LEU A 858 -1.02 -34.37 5.73
CA LEU A 858 -0.24 -34.49 6.96
C LEU A 858 -0.99 -33.77 8.08
N ILE A 859 -1.17 -34.43 9.22
CA ILE A 859 -1.85 -33.86 10.39
C ILE A 859 -0.84 -33.69 11.51
N PHE A 860 -0.68 -32.46 11.95
CA PHE A 860 0.24 -32.07 13.02
C PHE A 860 -0.51 -31.53 14.23
N GLN A 861 0.04 -31.79 15.40
CA GLN A 861 -0.39 -31.18 16.65
C GLN A 861 0.76 -30.33 17.21
N TRP A 862 0.47 -29.08 17.55
CA TRP A 862 1.42 -28.22 18.26
C TRP A 862 1.10 -28.25 19.76
N HIS A 863 2.05 -28.75 20.56
CA HIS A 863 1.90 -28.83 22.01
C HIS A 863 3.27 -28.71 22.69
N GLU A 864 3.34 -27.97 23.80
CA GLU A 864 4.58 -27.78 24.60
C GLU A 864 5.80 -27.37 23.75
N ASN A 865 5.61 -26.42 22.82
CA ASN A 865 6.65 -25.95 21.88
C ASN A 865 7.25 -27.03 20.99
N LYS A 866 6.49 -28.10 20.71
CA LYS A 866 6.90 -29.19 19.82
C LYS A 866 5.79 -29.49 18.82
N LEU A 867 6.18 -29.65 17.57
CA LEU A 867 5.31 -30.14 16.52
C LEU A 867 5.36 -31.66 16.48
N THR A 868 4.23 -32.33 16.71
CA THR A 868 4.11 -33.79 16.62
C THR A 868 3.31 -34.19 15.38
N HIS A 869 3.84 -35.13 14.61
CA HIS A 869 3.12 -35.73 13.49
C HIS A 869 2.14 -36.78 14.02
N VAL A 870 0.84 -36.58 13.77
CA VAL A 870 -0.25 -37.39 14.33
C VAL A 870 -0.71 -38.46 13.34
N SER A 871 -0.95 -38.08 12.09
CA SER A 871 -1.52 -38.95 11.07
C SER A 871 -1.11 -38.49 9.68
N GLU A 872 -0.97 -39.43 8.74
CA GLU A 872 -0.77 -39.14 7.32
C GLU A 872 -1.74 -39.93 6.44
N LYS A 873 -2.17 -39.33 5.33
CA LYS A 873 -3.03 -39.97 4.34
C LYS A 873 -2.54 -39.73 2.94
N GLU A 874 -2.11 -40.79 2.25
CA GLU A 874 -1.76 -40.71 0.83
C GLU A 874 -2.97 -40.44 -0.06
N ILE A 875 -2.77 -39.59 -1.06
CA ILE A 875 -3.75 -39.21 -2.06
C ILE A 875 -3.18 -39.30 -3.47
N LYS A 876 -4.05 -39.54 -4.45
CA LYS A 876 -3.69 -39.71 -5.86
C LYS A 876 -3.90 -38.41 -6.63
N GLY A 877 -3.00 -37.46 -6.44
CA GLY A 877 -3.00 -36.18 -7.15
C GLY A 877 -2.58 -35.01 -6.27
N ALA A 878 -2.60 -33.81 -6.83
CA ALA A 878 -2.32 -32.58 -6.11
C ALA A 878 -3.53 -32.15 -5.28
N CYS A 879 -3.32 -31.79 -4.01
CA CYS A 879 -4.38 -31.21 -3.19
C CYS A 879 -4.29 -29.69 -3.14
N TYR A 880 -5.15 -29.01 -3.92
CA TYR A 880 -5.08 -27.56 -4.12
C TYR A 880 -5.64 -26.73 -2.94
N SER A 881 -6.77 -27.16 -2.37
CA SER A 881 -7.45 -26.48 -1.27
C SER A 881 -7.95 -27.48 -0.24
N LEU A 882 -7.93 -27.02 1.02
CA LEU A 882 -8.48 -27.70 2.19
C LEU A 882 -9.48 -26.79 2.88
N CYS A 883 -10.54 -27.37 3.45
CA CYS A 883 -11.52 -26.65 4.25
C CYS A 883 -12.06 -27.53 5.37
N GLU A 884 -12.37 -26.90 6.51
CA GLU A 884 -13.10 -27.55 7.60
C GLU A 884 -14.57 -27.67 7.18
N PHE A 885 -15.15 -28.83 7.43
CA PHE A 885 -16.54 -29.08 7.09
C PHE A 885 -17.21 -29.95 8.14
N ASN A 886 -17.88 -29.31 9.12
CA ASN A 886 -18.68 -29.98 10.15
C ASN A 886 -17.89 -31.07 10.91
N GLY A 887 -16.66 -30.77 11.33
CA GLY A 887 -15.73 -31.68 12.00
C GLY A 887 -15.01 -32.67 11.07
N LYS A 888 -15.16 -32.53 9.75
CA LYS A 888 -14.52 -33.35 8.71
C LYS A 888 -13.57 -32.49 7.87
N ILE A 889 -12.74 -33.16 7.06
CA ILE A 889 -11.80 -32.50 6.15
C ILE A 889 -12.34 -32.60 4.72
N LEU A 890 -12.66 -31.45 4.13
CA LEU A 890 -12.99 -31.34 2.73
C LEU A 890 -11.73 -30.97 1.94
N ALA A 891 -11.41 -31.75 0.90
CA ALA A 891 -10.21 -31.57 0.10
C ALA A 891 -10.49 -31.66 -1.40
N THR A 892 -9.94 -30.73 -2.18
CA THR A 892 -9.87 -30.86 -3.64
C THR A 892 -8.59 -31.55 -4.05
N ILE A 893 -8.70 -32.59 -4.87
CA ILE A 893 -7.58 -33.40 -5.36
C ILE A 893 -7.72 -33.54 -6.88
N ASN A 894 -6.90 -32.82 -7.66
CA ASN A 894 -7.03 -32.69 -9.12
C ASN A 894 -8.47 -32.36 -9.55
N SER A 895 -9.12 -33.25 -10.28
CA SER A 895 -10.51 -33.11 -10.76
C SER A 895 -11.57 -33.51 -9.72
N THR A 896 -11.17 -33.91 -8.50
CA THR A 896 -12.08 -34.51 -7.52
C THR A 896 -12.23 -33.67 -6.27
N VAL A 897 -13.43 -33.62 -5.70
CA VAL A 897 -13.71 -33.07 -4.36
C VAL A 897 -14.00 -34.25 -3.45
N ARG A 898 -13.30 -34.36 -2.32
CA ARG A 898 -13.39 -35.51 -1.42
C ARG A 898 -13.61 -35.08 0.02
N LEU A 899 -14.48 -35.80 0.73
CA LEU A 899 -14.72 -35.62 2.15
C LEU A 899 -14.03 -36.74 2.94
N PHE A 900 -13.23 -36.36 3.93
CA PHE A 900 -12.55 -37.27 4.82
C PHE A 900 -13.08 -37.12 6.24
N GLU A 901 -13.49 -38.24 6.82
CA GLU A 901 -13.92 -38.34 8.21
C GLU A 901 -12.72 -38.66 9.10
N TRP A 902 -12.69 -38.03 10.28
CA TRP A 902 -11.71 -38.30 11.33
C TRP A 902 -12.19 -39.41 12.26
N THR A 903 -11.45 -40.52 12.31
CA THR A 903 -11.83 -41.68 13.12
C THR A 903 -11.33 -41.59 14.56
N ALA A 904 -11.88 -42.42 15.46
CA ALA A 904 -11.43 -42.50 16.85
C ALA A 904 -9.97 -42.98 16.99
N GLU A 905 -9.48 -43.73 16.00
CA GLU A 905 -8.09 -44.19 15.88
C GLU A 905 -7.13 -43.09 15.37
N LYS A 906 -7.62 -41.85 15.16
CA LYS A 906 -6.86 -40.72 14.61
C LYS A 906 -6.35 -40.98 13.18
N GLU A 907 -7.21 -41.53 12.34
CA GLU A 907 -6.95 -41.74 10.91
C GLU A 907 -7.99 -41.04 10.04
N LEU A 908 -7.61 -40.75 8.78
CA LEU A 908 -8.51 -40.20 7.78
C LEU A 908 -9.15 -41.31 6.93
N ARG A 909 -10.47 -41.40 7.01
CA ARG A 909 -11.29 -42.29 6.18
C ARG A 909 -12.01 -41.49 5.10
N LEU A 910 -11.90 -41.93 3.84
CA LEU A 910 -12.67 -41.34 2.75
C LEU A 910 -14.15 -41.70 2.91
N GLU A 911 -15.02 -40.71 2.93
CA GLU A 911 -16.46 -40.89 3.07
C GLU A 911 -17.16 -40.79 1.70
N CYS A 912 -16.97 -39.67 0.98
CA CYS A 912 -17.60 -39.46 -0.32
C CYS A 912 -16.71 -38.68 -1.29
N SER A 913 -17.08 -38.67 -2.57
CA SER A 913 -16.32 -38.01 -3.64
C SER A 913 -17.22 -37.51 -4.75
N HIS A 914 -16.85 -36.36 -5.32
CA HIS A 914 -17.46 -35.75 -6.50
C HIS A 914 -16.40 -35.57 -7.60
N PHE A 915 -16.76 -35.81 -8.87
CA PHE A 915 -15.82 -35.94 -10.00
C PHE A 915 -16.09 -34.99 -11.17
N ASN A 916 -17.15 -34.18 -11.13
CA ASN A 916 -17.61 -33.39 -12.29
C ASN A 916 -16.87 -32.04 -12.45
N ASN A 917 -15.54 -32.05 -12.28
CA ASN A 917 -14.65 -30.90 -12.40
C ASN A 917 -13.50 -31.24 -13.37
N VAL A 918 -12.91 -30.24 -14.01
CA VAL A 918 -11.66 -30.38 -14.76
C VAL A 918 -10.52 -30.40 -13.76
N GLN A 919 -10.46 -29.36 -12.93
CA GLN A 919 -9.47 -29.21 -11.88
C GLN A 919 -10.05 -28.26 -10.83
N ALA A 920 -10.37 -28.79 -9.66
CA ALA A 920 -10.96 -28.02 -8.58
C ALA A 920 -9.84 -27.36 -7.78
N LEU A 921 -9.71 -26.03 -7.88
CA LEU A 921 -8.63 -25.24 -7.30
C LEU A 921 -9.02 -24.60 -5.96
N HIS A 922 -10.29 -24.21 -5.82
CA HIS A 922 -10.77 -23.45 -4.67
C HIS A 922 -11.98 -24.10 -4.01
N LEU A 923 -12.05 -24.00 -2.68
CA LEU A 923 -13.16 -24.48 -1.87
C LEU A 923 -13.61 -23.45 -0.85
N LYS A 924 -14.93 -23.33 -0.69
CA LYS A 924 -15.57 -22.58 0.41
C LYS A 924 -16.77 -23.35 0.94
N THR A 925 -17.08 -23.18 2.22
CA THR A 925 -18.14 -23.91 2.91
C THR A 925 -19.04 -22.95 3.67
N LYS A 926 -20.34 -23.23 3.71
CA LYS A 926 -21.33 -22.54 4.55
C LYS A 926 -22.43 -23.52 4.93
N GLY A 927 -22.47 -23.93 6.19
CA GLY A 927 -23.37 -24.99 6.64
C GLY A 927 -23.12 -26.29 5.85
N ASP A 928 -24.15 -26.80 5.17
CA ASP A 928 -24.05 -28.00 4.34
C ASP A 928 -23.69 -27.72 2.86
N PHE A 929 -23.55 -26.45 2.48
CA PHE A 929 -23.19 -26.04 1.13
C PHE A 929 -21.68 -25.94 0.95
N ILE A 930 -21.23 -26.37 -0.23
CA ILE A 930 -19.85 -26.37 -0.66
C ILE A 930 -19.78 -25.69 -2.02
N LEU A 931 -19.04 -24.59 -2.10
CA LEU A 931 -18.76 -23.90 -3.36
C LEU A 931 -17.39 -24.36 -3.87
N VAL A 932 -17.35 -24.80 -5.13
CA VAL A 932 -16.16 -25.32 -5.80
C VAL A 932 -15.81 -24.39 -6.96
N GLY A 933 -14.57 -23.91 -6.99
CA GLY A 933 -14.02 -23.13 -8.09
C GLY A 933 -13.14 -23.99 -8.97
N ASP A 934 -13.50 -24.12 -10.24
CA ASP A 934 -12.76 -24.90 -11.24
C ASP A 934 -11.81 -24.01 -12.05
N ILE A 935 -10.73 -24.58 -12.58
CA ILE A 935 -9.76 -23.85 -13.42
C ILE A 935 -10.38 -23.22 -14.67
N MET A 936 -11.41 -23.83 -15.27
CA MET A 936 -12.02 -23.33 -16.52
C MET A 936 -13.56 -23.47 -16.57
N ARG A 937 -14.17 -24.19 -15.63
CA ARG A 937 -15.63 -24.40 -15.55
C ARG A 937 -16.32 -23.56 -14.48
N SER A 938 -15.80 -22.36 -14.20
CA SER A 938 -16.39 -21.41 -13.25
C SER A 938 -16.69 -22.07 -11.87
N MET A 939 -17.88 -21.81 -11.32
CA MET A 939 -18.32 -22.25 -10.00
C MET A 939 -19.34 -23.39 -10.06
N THR A 940 -19.22 -24.35 -9.14
CA THR A 940 -20.21 -25.41 -8.90
C THR A 940 -20.61 -25.42 -7.43
N LEU A 941 -21.92 -25.46 -7.16
CA LEU A 941 -22.48 -25.55 -5.81
C LEU A 941 -22.87 -27.00 -5.51
N LEU A 942 -22.22 -27.59 -4.51
CA LEU A 942 -22.55 -28.91 -3.97
C LEU A 942 -23.26 -28.75 -2.63
N GLN A 943 -24.12 -29.71 -2.31
CA GLN A 943 -24.70 -29.88 -0.98
C GLN A 943 -24.34 -31.26 -0.44
N TYR A 944 -23.88 -31.30 0.81
CA TYR A 944 -23.67 -32.57 1.50
C TYR A 944 -24.97 -33.09 2.09
N LYS A 945 -25.37 -34.30 1.70
CA LYS A 945 -26.56 -34.97 2.26
C LYS A 945 -26.12 -35.88 3.40
N THR A 946 -26.17 -35.38 4.63
CA THR A 946 -25.71 -36.11 5.83
C THR A 946 -26.36 -37.49 6.01
N MET A 947 -27.63 -37.65 5.63
CA MET A 947 -28.33 -38.94 5.73
C MET A 947 -27.88 -39.96 4.69
N GLU A 948 -27.40 -39.50 3.53
CA GLU A 948 -26.97 -40.36 2.43
C GLU A 948 -25.44 -40.58 2.43
N GLY A 949 -24.69 -39.69 3.08
CA GLY A 949 -23.23 -39.70 3.04
C GLY A 949 -22.70 -39.40 1.63
N SER A 950 -23.38 -38.54 0.87
CA SER A 950 -23.09 -38.25 -0.54
C SER A 950 -23.08 -36.74 -0.82
N PHE A 951 -22.46 -36.36 -1.93
CA PHE A 951 -22.57 -35.01 -2.48
C PHE A 951 -23.64 -34.97 -3.57
N ASP A 952 -24.48 -33.94 -3.49
CA ASP A 952 -25.49 -33.62 -4.49
C ASP A 952 -25.08 -32.31 -5.19
N GLU A 953 -25.10 -32.30 -6.53
CA GLU A 953 -24.80 -31.09 -7.30
C GLU A 953 -26.08 -30.28 -7.46
N ILE A 954 -26.15 -29.13 -6.79
CA ILE A 954 -27.37 -28.32 -6.74
C ILE A 954 -27.46 -27.42 -7.95
N ALA A 955 -26.39 -26.67 -8.24
CA ALA A 955 -26.36 -25.72 -9.34
C ALA A 955 -24.94 -25.47 -9.83
N ARG A 956 -24.81 -25.05 -11.09
CA ARG A 956 -23.54 -24.75 -11.75
C ARG A 956 -23.65 -23.52 -12.62
N ASP A 957 -22.58 -22.73 -12.67
CA ASP A 957 -22.39 -21.73 -13.71
C ASP A 957 -21.73 -22.38 -14.94
N PHE A 958 -22.39 -22.27 -16.09
CA PHE A 958 -21.94 -22.88 -17.34
C PHE A 958 -21.04 -21.97 -18.17
N ASN A 959 -20.80 -20.74 -17.74
CA ASN A 959 -19.85 -19.85 -18.39
C ASN A 959 -18.41 -20.33 -18.17
N PRO A 960 -17.53 -20.25 -19.20
CA PRO A 960 -16.14 -20.66 -19.08
C PRO A 960 -15.29 -19.55 -18.43
N ASN A 961 -15.37 -19.43 -17.11
CA ASN A 961 -14.56 -18.49 -16.34
C ASN A 961 -13.35 -19.21 -15.72
N TRP A 962 -12.17 -18.58 -15.84
CA TRP A 962 -10.91 -19.12 -15.30
C TRP A 962 -10.67 -18.61 -13.89
N MET A 963 -11.10 -19.40 -12.90
CA MET A 963 -11.22 -18.93 -11.52
C MET A 963 -9.86 -18.68 -10.86
N THR A 964 -9.76 -17.57 -10.13
CA THR A 964 -8.60 -17.21 -9.30
C THR A 964 -8.94 -17.19 -7.81
N ALA A 965 -10.20 -16.88 -7.47
CA ALA A 965 -10.72 -16.92 -6.11
C ALA A 965 -12.26 -17.03 -6.12
N ILE A 966 -12.82 -17.59 -5.05
CA ILE A 966 -14.28 -17.69 -4.83
C ILE A 966 -14.63 -17.36 -3.39
N GLU A 967 -15.87 -16.92 -3.16
CA GLU A 967 -16.41 -16.72 -1.81
C GLU A 967 -17.93 -16.93 -1.78
N ILE A 968 -18.45 -17.41 -0.63
CA ILE A 968 -19.89 -17.46 -0.38
C ILE A 968 -20.30 -16.17 0.33
N LEU A 969 -21.14 -15.35 -0.30
CA LEU A 969 -21.65 -14.11 0.31
C LEU A 969 -22.88 -14.40 1.18
N ASP A 970 -23.81 -15.18 0.62
CA ASP A 970 -25.01 -15.61 1.30
C ASP A 970 -25.41 -17.03 0.85
N ASP A 971 -26.51 -17.58 1.37
CA ASP A 971 -26.97 -18.94 1.07
C ASP A 971 -27.33 -19.15 -0.42
N ASP A 972 -27.73 -18.07 -1.10
CA ASP A 972 -28.09 -18.09 -2.53
C ASP A 972 -27.16 -17.26 -3.42
N VAL A 973 -26.15 -16.58 -2.86
CA VAL A 973 -25.32 -15.59 -3.57
C VAL A 973 -23.84 -15.91 -3.42
N PHE A 974 -23.17 -16.10 -4.56
CA PHE A 974 -21.79 -16.57 -4.65
C PHE A 974 -20.93 -15.61 -5.45
N LEU A 975 -19.72 -15.35 -4.97
CA LEU A 975 -18.77 -14.43 -5.58
C LEU A 975 -17.64 -15.20 -6.27
N GLY A 976 -17.30 -14.80 -7.49
CA GLY A 976 -16.19 -15.33 -8.25
C GLY A 976 -15.26 -14.23 -8.78
N ALA A 977 -13.96 -14.49 -8.82
CA ALA A 977 -12.97 -13.70 -9.52
C ALA A 977 -12.24 -14.56 -10.57
N GLU A 978 -11.87 -13.94 -11.68
CA GLU A 978 -11.25 -14.64 -12.82
C GLU A 978 -9.99 -13.96 -13.37
N ASN A 979 -9.26 -14.65 -14.25
CA ASN A 979 -7.92 -14.28 -14.70
C ASN A 979 -7.84 -13.04 -15.59
N SER A 980 -8.94 -12.59 -16.20
CA SER A 980 -9.06 -11.36 -16.98
C SER A 980 -9.34 -10.12 -16.10
N TYR A 981 -9.05 -10.21 -14.80
CA TYR A 981 -9.18 -9.16 -13.80
C TYR A 981 -10.63 -8.71 -13.53
N ASN A 982 -11.60 -9.59 -13.80
CA ASN A 982 -13.00 -9.36 -13.49
C ASN A 982 -13.44 -10.10 -12.22
N MET A 983 -14.56 -9.62 -11.70
CA MET A 983 -15.33 -10.22 -10.63
C MET A 983 -16.79 -10.30 -11.06
N PHE A 984 -17.47 -11.35 -10.62
CA PHE A 984 -18.87 -11.60 -10.95
C PHE A 984 -19.59 -12.28 -9.79
N VAL A 985 -20.91 -12.14 -9.77
CA VAL A 985 -21.77 -12.72 -8.74
C VAL A 985 -22.77 -13.65 -9.39
N CYS A 986 -22.82 -14.88 -8.89
CA CYS A 986 -23.81 -15.87 -9.27
C CYS A 986 -24.90 -15.97 -8.22
N GLN A 987 -26.15 -16.06 -8.66
CA GLN A 987 -27.30 -16.33 -7.80
C GLN A 987 -27.95 -17.67 -8.18
N LYS A 988 -28.28 -18.48 -7.17
CA LYS A 988 -29.11 -19.67 -7.34
C LYS A 988 -30.58 -19.29 -7.40
N ASP A 989 -31.28 -19.73 -8.43
CA ASP A 989 -32.73 -19.56 -8.53
C ASP A 989 -33.48 -20.73 -7.88
N SER A 990 -33.69 -20.63 -6.56
CA SER A 990 -34.48 -21.61 -5.81
C SER A 990 -35.99 -21.55 -6.14
N ALA A 991 -36.46 -20.47 -6.77
CA ALA A 991 -37.87 -20.22 -7.06
C ALA A 991 -38.29 -20.72 -8.45
N ALA A 992 -37.33 -21.02 -9.33
CA ALA A 992 -37.58 -21.59 -10.65
C ALA A 992 -38.49 -22.83 -10.56
N THR A 993 -39.41 -22.97 -11.53
CA THR A 993 -40.35 -24.10 -11.58
C THR A 993 -39.76 -25.32 -12.28
N ASN A 994 -38.71 -25.12 -13.07
CA ASN A 994 -38.06 -26.16 -13.88
C ASN A 994 -36.77 -26.63 -13.20
N ASP A 995 -36.55 -27.94 -13.13
CA ASP A 995 -35.34 -28.49 -12.50
C ASP A 995 -34.06 -28.10 -13.26
N GLU A 996 -34.11 -27.96 -14.59
CA GLU A 996 -32.98 -27.48 -15.39
C GLU A 996 -32.60 -26.03 -15.04
N GLU A 997 -33.59 -25.16 -14.82
CA GLU A 997 -33.35 -23.76 -14.44
C GLU A 997 -32.79 -23.66 -13.01
N ARG A 998 -33.22 -24.54 -12.10
CA ARG A 998 -32.67 -24.63 -10.74
C ARG A 998 -31.20 -25.08 -10.72
N GLN A 999 -30.81 -25.92 -11.69
CA GLN A 999 -29.43 -26.39 -11.85
C GLN A 999 -28.51 -25.33 -12.45
N GLN A 1000 -29.04 -24.24 -12.99
CA GLN A 1000 -28.25 -23.16 -13.55
C GLN A 1000 -28.08 -22.03 -12.53
N MET A 1001 -26.83 -21.67 -12.24
CA MET A 1001 -26.52 -20.42 -11.56
C MET A 1001 -26.48 -19.29 -12.59
N GLN A 1002 -27.20 -18.20 -12.30
CA GLN A 1002 -27.24 -17.03 -13.17
C GLN A 1002 -26.23 -15.99 -12.70
N GLU A 1003 -25.41 -15.47 -13.62
CA GLU A 1003 -24.56 -14.31 -13.35
C GLU A 1003 -25.45 -13.06 -13.25
N ILE A 1004 -25.60 -12.50 -12.04
CA ILE A 1004 -26.45 -11.32 -11.77
C ILE A 1004 -25.63 -10.04 -11.57
N GLY A 1005 -24.30 -10.15 -11.51
CA GLY A 1005 -23.42 -9.01 -11.32
C GLY A 1005 -22.09 -9.21 -12.03
N HIS A 1006 -21.60 -8.14 -12.64
CA HIS A 1006 -20.39 -8.11 -13.45
C HIS A 1006 -19.59 -6.84 -13.16
N PHE A 1007 -18.30 -6.97 -12.88
CA PHE A 1007 -17.44 -5.83 -12.56
C PHE A 1007 -15.98 -6.09 -12.93
N HIS A 1008 -15.36 -5.15 -13.65
CA HIS A 1008 -13.92 -5.19 -13.87
C HIS A 1008 -13.17 -4.48 -12.74
N VAL A 1009 -12.43 -5.27 -11.96
CA VAL A 1009 -11.63 -4.76 -10.83
C VAL A 1009 -10.37 -4.06 -11.36
N GLY A 1010 -9.74 -4.64 -12.37
CA GLY A 1010 -8.47 -4.17 -12.95
C GLY A 1010 -7.23 -4.85 -12.35
N GLU A 1011 -7.41 -5.65 -11.30
CA GLU A 1011 -6.36 -6.40 -10.62
C GLU A 1011 -6.73 -7.88 -10.46
N MET A 1012 -5.71 -8.72 -10.33
CA MET A 1012 -5.89 -10.16 -10.15
C MET A 1012 -6.07 -10.49 -8.66
N ILE A 1013 -7.25 -10.99 -8.29
CA ILE A 1013 -7.58 -11.36 -6.92
C ILE A 1013 -7.09 -12.79 -6.63
N ASN A 1014 -6.29 -12.95 -5.57
CA ASN A 1014 -5.78 -14.26 -5.14
C ASN A 1014 -6.61 -14.87 -4.00
N VAL A 1015 -7.21 -14.05 -3.14
CA VAL A 1015 -7.84 -14.54 -1.90
C VAL A 1015 -9.01 -13.66 -1.49
N PHE A 1016 -10.11 -14.31 -1.09
CA PHE A 1016 -11.24 -13.72 -0.37
C PHE A 1016 -11.29 -14.22 1.09
N ARG A 1017 -11.59 -13.30 2.01
CA ARG A 1017 -11.83 -13.59 3.43
C ARG A 1017 -12.96 -12.73 3.99
N HIS A 1018 -13.85 -13.36 4.75
CA HIS A 1018 -14.83 -12.63 5.57
C HIS A 1018 -14.13 -11.89 6.72
N GLY A 1019 -14.58 -10.67 7.00
CA GLY A 1019 -14.09 -9.84 8.10
C GLY A 1019 -13.97 -8.36 7.72
N SER A 1020 -13.78 -7.50 8.72
CA SER A 1020 -13.56 -6.05 8.56
C SER A 1020 -12.35 -5.59 9.36
N LEU A 1021 -11.60 -4.63 8.83
CA LEU A 1021 -10.52 -3.93 9.55
C LEU A 1021 -11.04 -2.85 10.52
N VAL A 1022 -12.32 -2.49 10.40
CA VAL A 1022 -12.98 -1.47 11.22
C VAL A 1022 -13.67 -2.14 12.40
N MET A 1023 -13.63 -1.47 13.55
CA MET A 1023 -14.34 -1.89 14.75
C MET A 1023 -15.86 -1.87 14.49
N GLN A 1024 -16.51 -3.04 14.57
CA GLN A 1024 -17.94 -3.18 14.34
C GLN A 1024 -18.74 -2.74 15.57
N ASN A 1025 -18.99 -1.44 15.72
CA ASN A 1025 -19.96 -0.95 16.70
C ASN A 1025 -21.38 -1.12 16.11
N LEU A 1026 -21.99 -2.30 16.34
CA LEU A 1026 -23.39 -2.57 15.98
C LEU A 1026 -24.34 -1.62 16.73
N GLY A 1027 -24.61 -0.45 16.14
CA GLY A 1027 -25.52 0.55 16.70
C GLY A 1027 -25.32 1.99 16.19
N GLU A 1028 -24.16 2.32 15.61
CA GLU A 1028 -23.82 3.70 15.18
C GLU A 1028 -23.87 3.94 13.66
N THR A 1029 -24.00 2.91 12.82
CA THR A 1029 -24.00 3.06 11.36
C THR A 1029 -25.38 3.44 10.82
N SER A 1030 -25.48 4.64 10.23
CA SER A 1030 -26.67 5.08 9.47
C SER A 1030 -26.85 4.33 8.15
N THR A 1031 -25.79 3.75 7.59
CA THR A 1031 -25.79 3.12 6.27
C THR A 1031 -26.21 1.64 6.33
N PRO A 1032 -27.13 1.20 5.46
CA PRO A 1032 -27.64 -0.16 5.46
C PRO A 1032 -26.72 -1.10 4.66
N THR A 1033 -25.51 -1.36 5.13
CA THR A 1033 -24.60 -2.35 4.51
C THR A 1033 -24.62 -3.66 5.29
N SER A 1034 -24.63 -4.80 4.59
CA SER A 1034 -24.60 -6.14 5.21
C SER A 1034 -23.51 -7.02 4.63
N GLY A 1035 -22.85 -7.80 5.48
CA GLY A 1035 -21.73 -8.64 5.07
C GLY A 1035 -20.47 -7.83 4.74
N CYS A 1036 -19.31 -8.46 4.88
CA CYS A 1036 -18.02 -7.80 4.74
C CYS A 1036 -16.99 -8.82 4.29
N VAL A 1037 -16.59 -8.74 3.02
CA VAL A 1037 -15.58 -9.62 2.42
C VAL A 1037 -14.41 -8.76 1.95
N LEU A 1038 -13.23 -9.05 2.49
CA LEU A 1038 -11.96 -8.48 2.05
C LEU A 1038 -11.35 -9.35 0.95
N PHE A 1039 -10.64 -8.72 0.03
CA PHE A 1039 -9.85 -9.40 -0.99
C PHE A 1039 -8.45 -8.84 -1.11
N GLY A 1040 -7.48 -9.73 -1.35
CA GLY A 1040 -6.08 -9.39 -1.59
C GLY A 1040 -5.68 -9.68 -3.03
N THR A 1041 -4.91 -8.77 -3.64
CA THR A 1041 -4.52 -8.85 -5.05
C THR A 1041 -3.03 -9.07 -5.28
N VAL A 1042 -2.69 -9.44 -6.52
CA VAL A 1042 -1.30 -9.50 -7.00
C VAL A 1042 -0.63 -8.13 -7.00
N GLY A 1043 -1.37 -7.03 -7.11
CA GLY A 1043 -0.83 -5.65 -7.06
C GLY A 1043 -0.56 -5.14 -5.65
N GLY A 1044 -0.88 -5.93 -4.62
CA GLY A 1044 -0.76 -5.55 -3.21
C GLY A 1044 -1.91 -4.69 -2.71
N SER A 1045 -2.96 -4.51 -3.51
CA SER A 1045 -4.16 -3.83 -3.07
C SER A 1045 -5.01 -4.73 -2.18
N ILE A 1046 -5.73 -4.09 -1.27
CA ILE A 1046 -6.77 -4.72 -0.45
C ILE A 1046 -8.07 -4.02 -0.77
N GLY A 1047 -9.07 -4.78 -1.19
CA GLY A 1047 -10.40 -4.24 -1.41
C GLY A 1047 -11.42 -4.87 -0.48
N LEU A 1048 -12.58 -4.22 -0.42
CA LEU A 1048 -13.71 -4.59 0.39
C LEU A 1048 -14.96 -4.72 -0.49
N ILE A 1049 -15.78 -5.71 -0.19
CA ILE A 1049 -17.08 -5.95 -0.80
C ILE A 1049 -18.13 -6.06 0.30
N THR A 1050 -19.22 -5.31 0.15
CA THR A 1050 -20.39 -5.39 1.02
C THR A 1050 -21.68 -5.43 0.21
N GLN A 1051 -22.74 -6.02 0.78
CA GLN A 1051 -24.06 -6.04 0.15
C GLN A 1051 -24.85 -4.79 0.54
N ILE A 1052 -25.63 -4.28 -0.42
CA ILE A 1052 -26.48 -3.09 -0.24
C ILE A 1052 -27.93 -3.37 -0.69
N PRO A 1053 -28.93 -2.74 -0.05
CA PRO A 1053 -30.33 -2.83 -0.47
C PRO A 1053 -30.54 -2.24 -1.86
N ALA A 1054 -31.51 -2.79 -2.61
CA ALA A 1054 -31.84 -2.36 -3.98
C ALA A 1054 -32.15 -0.85 -4.09
N GLN A 1055 -32.90 -0.29 -3.13
CA GLN A 1055 -33.22 1.15 -3.12
C GLN A 1055 -31.96 2.02 -2.97
N PHE A 1056 -30.98 1.54 -2.21
CA PHE A 1056 -29.73 2.26 -2.01
C PHE A 1056 -28.79 2.08 -3.21
N TYR A 1057 -28.79 0.91 -3.84
CA TYR A 1057 -28.12 0.66 -5.12
C TYR A 1057 -28.60 1.62 -6.22
N ASP A 1058 -29.91 1.76 -6.42
CA ASP A 1058 -30.47 2.65 -7.45
C ASP A 1058 -30.05 4.11 -7.23
N PHE A 1059 -30.03 4.55 -5.97
CA PHE A 1059 -29.55 5.88 -5.58
C PHE A 1059 -28.07 6.07 -5.87
N LEU A 1060 -27.22 5.13 -5.46
CA LEU A 1060 -25.79 5.19 -5.69
C LEU A 1060 -25.43 5.07 -7.17
N LEU A 1061 -26.22 4.33 -7.96
CA LEU A 1061 -26.03 4.20 -9.40
C LEU A 1061 -26.30 5.53 -10.14
N ASP A 1062 -27.33 6.27 -9.74
CA ASP A 1062 -27.59 7.63 -10.26
C ASP A 1062 -26.45 8.58 -9.87
N LEU A 1063 -26.00 8.53 -8.61
CA LEU A 1063 -24.85 9.30 -8.12
C LEU A 1063 -23.57 8.97 -8.92
N GLN A 1064 -23.27 7.69 -9.14
CA GLN A 1064 -22.12 7.23 -9.93
C GLN A 1064 -22.18 7.77 -11.36
N SER A 1065 -23.36 7.72 -11.99
CA SER A 1065 -23.56 8.22 -13.35
C SER A 1065 -23.33 9.73 -13.46
N LYS A 1066 -23.77 10.51 -12.46
CA LYS A 1066 -23.50 11.95 -12.40
C LYS A 1066 -22.02 12.26 -12.16
N LEU A 1067 -21.39 11.54 -11.22
CA LEU A 1067 -19.96 11.68 -10.93
C LEU A 1067 -19.09 11.39 -12.16
N ALA A 1068 -19.40 10.32 -12.90
CA ALA A 1068 -18.68 9.95 -14.11
C ALA A 1068 -18.75 11.02 -15.21
N ASN A 1069 -19.82 11.83 -15.25
CA ASN A 1069 -19.97 12.94 -16.18
C ASN A 1069 -19.21 14.21 -15.74
N VAL A 1070 -19.17 14.50 -14.44
CA VAL A 1070 -18.54 15.72 -13.89
C VAL A 1070 -17.02 15.56 -13.75
N ILE A 1071 -16.54 14.36 -13.42
CA ILE A 1071 -15.12 14.07 -13.22
C ILE A 1071 -14.42 13.90 -14.57
N LYS A 1072 -13.44 14.76 -14.85
CA LYS A 1072 -12.59 14.63 -16.03
C LYS A 1072 -11.56 13.53 -15.82
N SER A 1073 -11.78 12.40 -16.47
CA SER A 1073 -10.84 11.27 -16.48
C SER A 1073 -9.52 11.62 -17.17
N VAL A 1074 -8.40 11.19 -16.57
CA VAL A 1074 -7.07 11.29 -17.17
C VAL A 1074 -6.98 10.29 -18.33
N GLY A 1075 -6.55 10.77 -19.51
CA GLY A 1075 -6.63 9.99 -20.74
C GLY A 1075 -8.02 9.99 -21.38
N LYS A 1076 -9.00 10.70 -20.81
CA LYS A 1076 -10.40 10.75 -21.26
C LYS A 1076 -11.03 9.36 -21.47
N ILE A 1077 -10.67 8.41 -20.61
CA ILE A 1077 -11.25 7.07 -20.63
C ILE A 1077 -12.60 7.12 -19.90
N GLU A 1078 -13.64 6.55 -20.50
CA GLU A 1078 -14.95 6.45 -19.86
C GLU A 1078 -14.91 5.44 -18.70
N HIS A 1079 -15.49 5.82 -17.56
CA HIS A 1079 -15.58 4.94 -16.37
C HIS A 1079 -16.35 3.65 -16.67
N SER A 1080 -17.47 3.75 -17.39
CA SER A 1080 -18.29 2.61 -17.80
C SER A 1080 -17.51 1.62 -18.68
N TYR A 1081 -16.67 2.11 -19.59
CA TYR A 1081 -15.79 1.26 -20.40
C TYR A 1081 -14.73 0.55 -19.57
N TRP A 1082 -14.17 1.23 -18.57
CA TRP A 1082 -13.18 0.64 -17.67
C TRP A 1082 -13.78 -0.45 -16.79
N ARG A 1083 -14.94 -0.20 -16.18
CA ARG A 1083 -15.61 -1.17 -15.29
C ARG A 1083 -16.41 -2.25 -16.02
N ALA A 1084 -16.62 -2.12 -17.33
CA ALA A 1084 -17.24 -3.15 -18.16
C ALA A 1084 -16.47 -4.48 -18.08
N PHE A 1085 -17.20 -5.55 -17.82
CA PHE A 1085 -16.69 -6.91 -17.76
C PHE A 1085 -16.14 -7.31 -19.13
N HIS A 1086 -14.91 -7.81 -19.16
CA HIS A 1086 -14.23 -8.13 -20.41
C HIS A 1086 -13.40 -9.40 -20.30
N THR A 1087 -13.76 -10.38 -21.13
CA THR A 1087 -12.97 -11.59 -21.37
C THR A 1087 -12.66 -11.68 -22.86
N ASP A 1088 -11.83 -12.66 -23.24
CA ASP A 1088 -11.56 -12.97 -24.64
C ASP A 1088 -12.84 -13.33 -25.44
N MET A 1089 -13.90 -13.77 -24.74
CA MET A 1089 -15.15 -14.23 -25.35
C MET A 1089 -16.24 -13.16 -25.38
N LYS A 1090 -16.37 -12.35 -24.33
CA LYS A 1090 -17.48 -11.41 -24.18
C LYS A 1090 -17.06 -10.09 -23.55
N MET A 1091 -17.81 -9.05 -23.89
CA MET A 1091 -17.75 -7.75 -23.21
C MET A 1091 -19.17 -7.36 -22.80
N GLU A 1092 -19.39 -7.17 -21.50
CA GLU A 1092 -20.69 -6.85 -20.91
C GLU A 1092 -20.57 -5.59 -20.05
N GLN A 1093 -21.65 -4.84 -19.91
CA GLN A 1093 -21.65 -3.66 -19.05
C GLN A 1093 -21.57 -4.07 -17.58
N SER A 1094 -21.07 -3.18 -16.72
CA SER A 1094 -21.08 -3.46 -15.30
C SER A 1094 -22.50 -3.38 -14.76
N GLU A 1095 -22.90 -4.42 -14.01
CA GLU A 1095 -24.21 -4.55 -13.39
C GLU A 1095 -24.06 -5.15 -11.99
N GLY A 1096 -24.96 -4.81 -11.06
CA GLY A 1096 -24.98 -5.38 -9.71
C GLY A 1096 -23.90 -4.86 -8.75
N PHE A 1097 -22.99 -4.00 -9.24
CA PHE A 1097 -21.87 -3.44 -8.50
C PHE A 1097 -21.82 -1.92 -8.57
N ILE A 1098 -21.51 -1.29 -7.44
CA ILE A 1098 -21.20 0.15 -7.33
C ILE A 1098 -19.71 0.30 -7.03
N ASP A 1099 -19.06 1.19 -7.78
CA ASP A 1099 -17.65 1.54 -7.62
C ASP A 1099 -17.48 2.60 -6.51
N GLY A 1100 -17.16 2.13 -5.32
CA GLY A 1100 -16.94 2.95 -4.14
C GLY A 1100 -15.79 3.93 -4.27
N ASP A 1101 -14.75 3.61 -5.04
CA ASP A 1101 -13.63 4.52 -5.28
C ASP A 1101 -14.10 5.79 -6.02
N LEU A 1102 -15.07 5.64 -6.92
CA LEU A 1102 -15.69 6.77 -7.62
C LEU A 1102 -16.64 7.54 -6.69
N ILE A 1103 -17.45 6.84 -5.89
CA ILE A 1103 -18.37 7.50 -4.93
C ILE A 1103 -17.60 8.34 -3.91
N GLU A 1104 -16.51 7.82 -3.36
CA GLU A 1104 -15.70 8.52 -2.35
C GLU A 1104 -14.98 9.75 -2.91
N SER A 1105 -14.66 9.75 -4.20
CA SER A 1105 -14.09 10.92 -4.88
C SER A 1105 -15.00 12.15 -4.87
N PHE A 1106 -16.30 11.99 -4.57
CA PHE A 1106 -17.22 13.10 -4.34
C PHE A 1106 -16.69 14.06 -3.27
N LEU A 1107 -16.09 13.54 -2.19
CA LEU A 1107 -15.55 14.35 -1.09
C LEU A 1107 -14.31 15.18 -1.50
N ASP A 1108 -13.70 14.86 -2.64
CA ASP A 1108 -12.55 15.57 -3.20
C ASP A 1108 -12.95 16.68 -4.20
N LEU A 1109 -14.23 16.77 -4.56
CA LEU A 1109 -14.73 17.79 -5.48
C LEU A 1109 -14.82 19.18 -4.83
N THR A 1110 -14.74 20.21 -5.65
CA THR A 1110 -15.03 21.58 -5.22
C THR A 1110 -16.53 21.74 -4.93
N GLN A 1111 -16.89 22.69 -4.06
CA GLN A 1111 -18.29 22.89 -3.66
C GLN A 1111 -19.23 23.21 -4.86
N GLU A 1112 -18.71 23.84 -5.90
CA GLU A 1112 -19.45 24.10 -7.14
C GLU A 1112 -19.82 22.80 -7.87
N LYS A 1113 -18.84 21.90 -8.03
CA LYS A 1113 -19.06 20.57 -8.63
C LYS A 1113 -19.93 19.67 -7.76
N MET A 1114 -19.80 19.75 -6.45
CA MET A 1114 -20.69 19.01 -5.53
C MET A 1114 -22.15 19.42 -5.72
N LYS A 1115 -22.42 20.71 -5.89
CA LYS A 1115 -23.77 21.21 -6.20
C LYS A 1115 -24.27 20.70 -7.54
N GLU A 1116 -23.43 20.74 -8.58
CA GLU A 1116 -23.76 20.20 -9.90
C GLU A 1116 -24.14 18.71 -9.84
N VAL A 1117 -23.43 17.92 -9.03
CA VAL A 1117 -23.76 16.49 -8.82
C VAL A 1117 -25.06 16.32 -8.02
N ALA A 1118 -25.26 17.11 -6.96
CA ALA A 1118 -26.44 17.04 -6.10
C ALA A 1118 -27.74 17.43 -6.82
N GLU A 1119 -27.66 18.31 -7.81
CA GLU A 1119 -28.81 18.81 -8.55
C GLU A 1119 -29.64 17.66 -9.19
N GLY A 1120 -30.90 17.56 -8.77
CA GLY A 1120 -31.85 16.57 -9.28
C GLY A 1120 -31.68 15.15 -8.73
N LEU A 1121 -30.81 14.91 -7.73
CA LEU A 1121 -30.79 13.64 -6.99
C LEU A 1121 -31.97 13.58 -6.03
N GLN A 1122 -32.64 12.44 -5.98
CA GLN A 1122 -33.79 12.20 -5.10
C GLN A 1122 -33.49 11.06 -4.14
N MET A 1123 -33.65 11.30 -2.84
CA MET A 1123 -33.58 10.28 -1.79
C MET A 1123 -34.98 9.84 -1.38
N VAL A 1124 -35.12 8.59 -0.95
CA VAL A 1124 -36.36 8.08 -0.36
C VAL A 1124 -36.31 8.35 1.14
N GLY A 1125 -37.13 9.29 1.64
CA GLY A 1125 -37.21 9.61 3.06
C GLY A 1125 -37.99 8.57 3.88
N GLU A 1126 -37.94 8.68 5.21
CA GLU A 1126 -38.76 7.88 6.13
C GLU A 1126 -40.26 8.03 5.80
N GLY A 1127 -40.87 7.00 5.23
CA GLY A 1127 -42.25 7.01 4.73
C GLY A 1127 -42.42 6.89 3.21
N GLY A 1128 -41.33 6.74 2.45
CA GLY A 1128 -41.38 6.45 1.01
C GLY A 1128 -41.57 7.68 0.10
N MET A 1129 -41.56 8.89 0.64
CA MET A 1129 -41.60 10.13 -0.14
C MET A 1129 -40.22 10.47 -0.69
N LYS A 1130 -40.16 10.83 -1.97
CA LYS A 1130 -38.93 11.33 -2.60
C LYS A 1130 -38.64 12.76 -2.14
N GLN A 1131 -37.48 12.97 -1.52
CA GLN A 1131 -36.97 14.27 -1.09
C GLN A 1131 -35.76 14.64 -1.94
N GLU A 1132 -35.56 15.93 -2.23
CA GLU A 1132 -34.35 16.40 -2.89
C GLU A 1132 -33.15 16.19 -1.97
N CYS A 1133 -32.07 15.66 -2.53
CA CYS A 1133 -30.84 15.42 -1.80
C CYS A 1133 -30.00 16.70 -1.75
N THR A 1134 -29.62 17.15 -0.55
CA THR A 1134 -28.70 18.28 -0.42
C THR A 1134 -27.24 17.82 -0.48
N VAL A 1135 -26.32 18.76 -0.72
CA VAL A 1135 -24.87 18.46 -0.68
C VAL A 1135 -24.46 17.91 0.70
N ASP A 1136 -25.01 18.45 1.79
CA ASP A 1136 -24.68 18.02 3.14
C ASP A 1136 -25.18 16.58 3.42
N ASP A 1137 -26.33 16.20 2.86
CA ASP A 1137 -26.83 14.83 2.94
C ASP A 1137 -25.91 13.86 2.20
N LEU A 1138 -25.45 14.22 0.99
CA LEU A 1138 -24.49 13.41 0.22
C LEU A 1138 -23.16 13.26 0.95
N VAL A 1139 -22.62 14.37 1.49
CA VAL A 1139 -21.37 14.34 2.27
C VAL A 1139 -21.50 13.36 3.43
N LYS A 1140 -22.61 13.42 4.17
CA LYS A 1140 -22.86 12.50 5.28
C LYS A 1140 -22.92 11.03 4.83
N ILE A 1141 -23.65 10.73 3.75
CA ILE A 1141 -23.76 9.36 3.23
C ILE A 1141 -22.39 8.83 2.79
N VAL A 1142 -21.62 9.63 2.06
CA VAL A 1142 -20.31 9.23 1.55
C VAL A 1142 -19.31 9.10 2.70
N GLU A 1143 -19.33 9.99 3.69
CA GLU A 1143 -18.52 9.85 4.91
C GLU A 1143 -18.85 8.56 5.68
N ASP A 1144 -20.14 8.21 5.83
CA ASP A 1144 -20.53 6.95 6.47
C ASP A 1144 -20.04 5.73 5.68
N LEU A 1145 -20.03 5.80 4.34
CA LEU A 1145 -19.44 4.76 3.49
C LEU A 1145 -17.92 4.68 3.66
N THR A 1146 -17.20 5.80 3.77
CA THR A 1146 -15.73 5.76 3.96
C THR A 1146 -15.30 5.14 5.29
N ARG A 1147 -16.22 5.04 6.26
CA ARG A 1147 -15.95 4.43 7.58
C ARG A 1147 -16.04 2.92 7.58
N ILE A 1148 -16.47 2.26 6.50
CA ILE A 1148 -16.59 0.80 6.48
C ILE A 1148 -15.26 0.07 6.23
N HIS A 1149 -14.21 0.80 5.81
CA HIS A 1149 -12.88 0.25 5.47
C HIS A 1149 -11.70 0.99 6.10
#